data_AF-A0AAD7UAM5-F1
#
_entry.id   AF-A0AAD7UAM5-F1
#
_cell.length_a   1.000
_cell.length_b   1.000
_cell.length_c   1.000
_cell.angle_alpha   90.00
_cell.angle_beta   90.00
_cell.angle_gamma   90.00
#
_symmetry.space_group_name_H-M   'P 1'
#
loop_
_entity.id
_entity.type
_entity.pdbx_description
1 polymer ?
#
loop_
_entity_poly.entity_id
_entity_poly.type
_entity_poly.pdbx_seq_one_letter_code
_entity_poly.pdbx_strand_id
1 'polypeptide(L)'
;MCRLILVVSEQPVVLSEVVQAKEVHNKNGKRKALFSVGRDEKVHGFGIAWHASAHRTGVLVTLNAPLLDINVRRVCDGVVARVALAHLRCCACDACPATTYCGPHYLNTQPLVYRHARGDVTFAHVGILGHHLALERGDGPAARRARSVEVPDSNNSDTAFLFRIVLSFYDDPVEDDVPRLARAIARAIDVASADDSPPCSLNVAAADAECVVVCRYRSPGDDKPPPPLWWRAGAGGTIVASAPVSLSRDDGNGRERWYALDAGSVVAVSRRRDVTHAWRLEQLDDGDGRLRLVRDAKLATAFAATGAREAASSPTPEPRYIIPPRTTRAPSRAKKEAPPPEDRREEDAAVWTRAADAELRTVVRDVFERHASSKNSKKTLGRAAAEARKHVFGDLKRSLCRVSSRDEGEQQIAAARRRLEAACSAIIYDDACGDGADGDLAREILSRGRGCSRLEALATVQARLYDARFEDAAVGEAGSADKAGVEEVKDVMVSEASAFRAGLRLARSRRDRASVVDFGCGDGRFVQEFTRAAEVELEPGATLFVLAYDVSPGALKACRRRCVRDLGFANDRDGVSKVLADDRRVEIEFAEGDATAPPRAVEDILRRRNDGRDYDVVLSGWGSTSAIPDLVEVDADEDNSNASPSNRQTAFIQAFARLAPVLVQVVSSANNFAGPAKQYADLRAARRAATTRAERRQLDAQIRLAARPGQFYYRVADHDYFYSAVDPTEETRRLGVAGFGSVHVRACNVASFRDILASPKLAKLEKVALALVDANRHQDLERFLLRAVAKATRRP
;
A
#
# COMPACT_ATOMS: atom_id res chain seq x y z
N MET A 1 -8.60 -4.20 -23.34
CA MET A 1 -7.74 -5.30 -23.86
C MET A 1 -6.67 -5.61 -22.83
N CYS A 2 -6.16 -6.84 -22.79
CA CYS A 2 -5.03 -7.18 -21.93
C CYS A 2 -3.78 -6.38 -22.33
N ARG A 3 -2.93 -6.08 -21.35
CA ARG A 3 -1.72 -5.27 -21.52
C ARG A 3 -0.60 -5.91 -20.71
N LEU A 4 0.60 -5.94 -21.26
CA LEU A 4 1.79 -6.43 -20.57
C LEU A 4 2.94 -5.43 -20.70
N ILE A 5 3.83 -5.46 -19.71
CA ILE A 5 5.17 -4.87 -19.76
C ILE A 5 6.15 -5.83 -19.10
N LEU A 6 7.29 -6.03 -19.74
CA LEU A 6 8.42 -6.81 -19.28
C LEU A 6 9.63 -5.89 -19.31
N VAL A 7 10.32 -5.76 -18.19
CA VAL A 7 11.53 -4.97 -18.04
C VAL A 7 12.67 -5.92 -17.66
N VAL A 8 13.77 -5.82 -18.39
CA VAL A 8 15.05 -6.46 -18.11
C VAL A 8 16.08 -5.35 -18.05
N SER A 9 16.52 -4.98 -16.86
CA SER A 9 17.40 -3.84 -16.65
C SER A 9 18.70 -4.24 -15.98
N GLU A 10 19.80 -3.63 -16.42
CA GLU A 10 21.11 -3.75 -15.78
C GLU A 10 21.09 -3.14 -14.37
N GLN A 11 20.41 -2.00 -14.23
CA GLN A 11 20.18 -1.34 -12.95
C GLN A 11 18.81 -1.74 -12.40
N PRO A 12 18.67 -2.08 -11.10
CA PRO A 12 17.36 -2.38 -10.53
C PRO A 12 16.38 -1.21 -10.74
N VAL A 13 15.19 -1.52 -11.26
CA VAL A 13 14.07 -0.58 -11.41
C VAL A 13 13.12 -0.71 -10.22
N VAL A 14 12.56 0.41 -9.78
CA VAL A 14 11.49 0.40 -8.76
C VAL A 14 10.20 -0.07 -9.45
N LEU A 15 9.49 -1.03 -8.87
CA LEU A 15 8.33 -1.61 -9.53
C LEU A 15 7.20 -0.59 -9.79
N SER A 16 7.11 0.47 -8.98
CA SER A 16 6.11 1.52 -9.21
C SER A 16 6.33 2.29 -10.50
N GLU A 17 7.56 2.37 -11.00
CA GLU A 17 7.85 2.95 -12.33
C GLU A 17 7.27 2.07 -13.44
N VAL A 18 7.35 0.75 -13.29
CA VAL A 18 6.78 -0.23 -14.22
C VAL A 18 5.25 -0.14 -14.23
N VAL A 19 4.63 -0.03 -13.06
CA VAL A 19 3.16 0.12 -12.94
C VAL A 19 2.67 1.48 -13.48
N GLN A 20 3.45 2.54 -13.29
CA GLN A 20 3.11 3.89 -13.70
C GLN A 20 3.59 4.25 -15.11
N ALA A 21 4.17 3.28 -15.84
CA ALA A 21 4.67 3.45 -17.20
C ALA A 21 3.63 4.14 -18.09
N LYS A 22 4.05 5.18 -18.82
CA LYS A 22 3.17 6.01 -19.65
C LYS A 22 3.41 5.75 -21.13
N GLU A 23 2.35 5.66 -21.91
CA GLU A 23 2.44 5.55 -23.36
C GLU A 23 3.09 6.81 -23.97
N VAL A 24 4.07 6.61 -24.88
CA VAL A 24 4.84 7.70 -25.50
C VAL A 24 4.03 8.43 -26.59
N HIS A 25 3.14 7.70 -27.28
CA HIS A 25 2.38 8.22 -28.43
C HIS A 25 0.90 7.90 -28.32
N ASN A 26 0.14 8.78 -27.66
CA ASN A 26 -1.30 8.84 -27.89
C ASN A 26 -1.56 9.82 -29.04
N LYS A 27 -2.47 9.47 -29.97
CA LYS A 27 -2.88 10.28 -31.13
C LYS A 27 -3.25 11.73 -30.77
N ASN A 28 -3.55 12.00 -29.50
CA ASN A 28 -3.97 13.31 -28.98
C ASN A 28 -2.90 14.04 -28.15
N GLY A 29 -1.64 13.59 -28.14
CA GLY A 29 -0.55 14.17 -27.34
C GLY A 29 -0.66 13.97 -25.81
N LYS A 30 -1.74 13.33 -25.33
CA LYS A 30 -1.96 13.03 -23.91
C LYS A 30 -1.32 11.70 -23.53
N ARG A 31 -0.25 11.74 -22.73
CA ARG A 31 0.38 10.55 -22.14
C ARG A 31 -0.59 9.85 -21.19
N LYS A 32 -0.98 8.61 -21.51
CA LYS A 32 -1.87 7.76 -20.71
C LYS A 32 -1.01 6.68 -20.04
N ALA A 33 -1.28 6.34 -18.77
CA ALA A 33 -0.61 5.20 -18.14
C ALA A 33 -1.02 3.90 -18.83
N LEU A 34 -0.06 3.00 -19.12
CA LEU A 34 -0.29 1.73 -19.80
C LEU A 34 -1.40 0.94 -19.10
N PHE A 35 -1.35 0.85 -17.78
CA PHE A 35 -2.34 0.11 -16.98
C PHE A 35 -3.57 0.92 -16.55
N SER A 36 -3.82 2.07 -17.18
CA SER A 36 -5.07 2.79 -16.95
C SER A 36 -6.26 2.12 -17.62
N VAL A 37 -7.36 2.06 -16.89
CA VAL A 37 -8.59 1.37 -17.30
C VAL A 37 -9.56 2.40 -17.87
N GLY A 38 -10.11 2.11 -19.06
CA GLY A 38 -11.16 2.93 -19.67
C GLY A 38 -12.51 2.82 -18.94
N ARG A 39 -13.45 3.72 -19.24
CA ARG A 39 -14.79 3.73 -18.62
C ARG A 39 -15.57 2.44 -18.84
N ASP A 40 -15.38 1.81 -20.01
CA ASP A 40 -16.11 0.60 -20.44
C ASP A 40 -15.23 -0.66 -20.34
N GLU A 41 -14.03 -0.55 -19.77
CA GLU A 41 -13.11 -1.67 -19.60
C GLU A 41 -13.33 -2.37 -18.24
N LYS A 42 -13.54 -3.68 -18.26
CA LYS A 42 -13.62 -4.49 -17.04
C LYS A 42 -12.26 -5.08 -16.69
N VAL A 43 -11.77 -4.78 -15.49
CA VAL A 43 -10.57 -5.41 -14.94
C VAL A 43 -10.91 -6.80 -14.44
N HIS A 44 -10.15 -7.79 -14.90
CA HIS A 44 -10.31 -9.19 -14.49
C HIS A 44 -9.12 -9.69 -13.65
N GLY A 45 -8.12 -8.84 -13.44
CA GLY A 45 -6.92 -9.13 -12.69
C GLY A 45 -5.77 -8.23 -13.12
N PHE A 46 -4.90 -7.88 -12.18
CA PHE A 46 -3.59 -7.31 -12.44
C PHE A 46 -2.56 -8.08 -11.62
N GLY A 47 -1.43 -8.42 -12.24
CA GLY A 47 -0.31 -8.99 -11.52
C GLY A 47 1.01 -8.35 -11.93
N ILE A 48 1.97 -8.40 -11.02
CA ILE A 48 3.37 -8.08 -11.26
C ILE A 48 4.25 -9.12 -10.57
N ALA A 49 5.14 -9.73 -11.34
CA ALA A 49 6.15 -10.63 -10.85
C ALA A 49 7.52 -9.98 -11.02
N TRP A 50 8.40 -10.21 -10.05
CA TRP A 50 9.76 -9.69 -10.07
C TRP A 50 10.75 -10.75 -9.60
N HIS A 51 11.89 -10.85 -10.27
CA HIS A 51 12.93 -11.78 -9.85
C HIS A 51 13.86 -11.07 -8.86
N ALA A 52 13.63 -11.29 -7.56
CA ALA A 52 14.42 -10.74 -6.46
C ALA A 52 15.85 -11.33 -6.44
N SER A 53 16.01 -12.58 -6.90
CA SER A 53 17.30 -13.21 -7.13
C SER A 53 17.27 -14.07 -8.40
N ALA A 54 18.37 -14.78 -8.69
CA ALA A 54 18.39 -15.73 -9.80
C ALA A 54 17.35 -16.86 -9.63
N HIS A 55 17.02 -17.25 -8.39
CA HIS A 55 16.20 -18.43 -8.12
C HIS A 55 14.86 -18.14 -7.43
N ARG A 56 14.63 -16.90 -6.97
CA ARG A 56 13.38 -16.52 -6.30
C ARG A 56 12.67 -15.39 -7.03
N THR A 57 11.42 -15.67 -7.40
CA THR A 57 10.45 -14.71 -7.91
C THR A 57 9.45 -14.34 -6.81
N GLY A 58 9.26 -13.04 -6.61
CA GLY A 58 8.11 -12.50 -5.88
C GLY A 58 6.98 -12.19 -6.86
N VAL A 59 5.74 -12.33 -6.40
CA VAL A 59 4.55 -12.04 -7.21
C VAL A 59 3.50 -11.33 -6.37
N LEU A 60 2.89 -10.31 -6.95
CA LEU A 60 1.75 -9.60 -6.40
C LEU A 60 0.61 -9.66 -7.41
N VAL A 61 -0.56 -10.12 -6.98
CA VAL A 61 -1.78 -10.16 -7.80
C VAL A 61 -2.92 -9.44 -7.09
N THR A 62 -3.75 -8.72 -7.85
CA THR A 62 -4.97 -8.05 -7.37
C THR A 62 -6.08 -8.18 -8.41
N LEU A 63 -7.33 -8.08 -7.99
CA LEU A 63 -8.48 -7.92 -8.89
C LEU A 63 -8.81 -6.45 -9.18
N ASN A 64 -8.17 -5.53 -8.47
CA ASN A 64 -8.39 -4.11 -8.62
C ASN A 64 -7.56 -3.51 -9.76
N ALA A 65 -7.97 -2.32 -10.21
CA ALA A 65 -7.15 -1.52 -11.11
C ALA A 65 -5.85 -1.10 -10.37
N PRO A 66 -4.65 -1.38 -10.91
CA PRO A 66 -3.39 -1.23 -10.17
C PRO A 66 -3.08 0.22 -9.77
N LEU A 67 -3.54 1.20 -10.54
CA LEU A 67 -3.33 2.63 -10.23
C LEU A 67 -4.22 3.14 -9.09
N LEU A 68 -5.30 2.41 -8.78
CA LEU A 68 -6.25 2.73 -7.71
C LEU A 68 -6.05 1.85 -6.47
N ASP A 69 -5.30 0.75 -6.60
CA ASP A 69 -5.02 -0.18 -5.51
C ASP A 69 -3.84 0.34 -4.66
N ILE A 70 -4.16 0.81 -3.45
CA ILE A 70 -3.16 1.35 -2.51
C ILE A 70 -2.11 0.31 -2.11
N ASN A 71 -2.45 -0.98 -2.08
CA ASN A 71 -1.53 -2.03 -1.71
C ASN A 71 -0.55 -2.31 -2.84
N VAL A 72 -1.04 -2.33 -4.09
CA VAL A 72 -0.14 -2.38 -5.27
C VAL A 72 0.83 -1.23 -5.26
N ARG A 73 0.37 0.00 -5.00
CA ARG A 73 1.25 1.17 -4.93
C ARG A 73 2.30 1.03 -3.82
N ARG A 74 1.89 0.70 -2.60
CA ARG A 74 2.79 0.55 -1.44
C ARG A 74 3.85 -0.53 -1.66
N VAL A 75 3.44 -1.71 -2.15
CA VAL A 75 4.39 -2.80 -2.44
C VAL A 75 5.32 -2.38 -3.57
N CYS A 76 4.79 -1.83 -4.67
CA CYS A 76 5.60 -1.46 -5.82
C CYS A 76 6.56 -0.29 -5.56
N ASP A 77 6.23 0.62 -4.64
CA ASP A 77 7.11 1.70 -4.20
C ASP A 77 8.28 1.18 -3.34
N GLY A 78 8.10 0.04 -2.66
CA GLY A 78 9.10 -0.56 -1.78
C GLY A 78 9.97 -1.66 -2.39
N VAL A 79 9.70 -2.07 -3.63
CA VAL A 79 10.38 -3.20 -4.27
C VAL A 79 11.17 -2.74 -5.49
N VAL A 80 12.42 -3.20 -5.58
CA VAL A 80 13.30 -3.01 -6.73
C VAL A 80 13.67 -4.35 -7.36
N ALA A 81 13.76 -4.41 -8.68
CA ALA A 81 14.16 -5.62 -9.40
C ALA A 81 14.84 -5.33 -10.73
N ARG A 82 15.70 -6.25 -11.17
CA ARG A 82 16.29 -6.22 -12.52
C ARG A 82 15.38 -6.84 -13.59
N VAL A 83 14.51 -7.77 -13.19
CA VAL A 83 13.51 -8.36 -14.08
C VAL A 83 12.15 -8.20 -13.44
N ALA A 84 11.24 -7.55 -14.16
CA ALA A 84 9.86 -7.35 -13.74
C ALA A 84 8.91 -7.62 -14.91
N LEU A 85 7.87 -8.41 -14.68
CA LEU A 85 6.82 -8.70 -15.65
C LEU A 85 5.49 -8.29 -15.02
N ALA A 86 4.81 -7.30 -15.59
CA ALA A 86 3.49 -6.88 -15.16
C ALA A 86 2.45 -7.12 -16.26
N HIS A 87 1.26 -7.53 -15.85
CA HIS A 87 0.17 -7.86 -16.76
C HIS A 87 -1.17 -7.40 -16.19
N LEU A 88 -1.94 -6.67 -16.99
CA LEU A 88 -3.32 -6.32 -16.74
C LEU A 88 -4.22 -7.18 -17.61
N ARG A 89 -5.02 -8.04 -16.97
CA ARG A 89 -6.07 -8.81 -17.62
C ARG A 89 -7.32 -7.94 -17.74
N CYS A 90 -7.70 -7.63 -18.98
CA CYS A 90 -8.84 -6.76 -19.25
C CYS A 90 -9.55 -7.18 -20.54
N CYS A 91 -10.88 -7.26 -20.48
CA CYS A 91 -11.72 -7.51 -21.64
C CYS A 91 -12.72 -6.36 -21.82
N ALA A 92 -13.06 -6.08 -23.08
CA ALA A 92 -14.00 -5.03 -23.47
C ALA A 92 -15.39 -5.57 -23.86
N CYS A 93 -15.60 -6.89 -23.91
CA CYS A 93 -16.89 -7.48 -24.25
C CYS A 93 -17.26 -8.63 -23.31
N ASP A 94 -18.56 -8.75 -23.01
CA ASP A 94 -19.14 -9.83 -22.20
C ASP A 94 -19.20 -11.17 -22.95
N ALA A 95 -19.09 -11.11 -24.29
CA ALA A 95 -19.14 -12.26 -25.20
C ALA A 95 -17.77 -12.90 -25.49
N CYS A 96 -16.68 -12.40 -24.89
CA CYS A 96 -15.37 -13.04 -25.07
C CYS A 96 -15.36 -14.40 -24.35
N PRO A 97 -14.91 -15.49 -24.99
CA PRO A 97 -14.71 -16.76 -24.29
C PRO A 97 -13.89 -16.60 -22.99
N ALA A 98 -12.92 -15.68 -22.97
CA ALA A 98 -12.14 -15.38 -21.78
C ALA A 98 -12.94 -14.73 -20.63
N THR A 99 -14.08 -14.05 -20.91
CA THR A 99 -15.01 -13.51 -19.90
C THR A 99 -16.15 -14.46 -19.57
N THR A 100 -16.57 -15.30 -20.52
CA THR A 100 -17.63 -16.30 -20.34
C THR A 100 -17.16 -17.51 -19.51
N TYR A 101 -15.89 -17.92 -19.64
CA TYR A 101 -15.36 -19.12 -18.97
C TYR A 101 -14.42 -18.83 -17.80
N CYS A 102 -13.85 -17.62 -17.71
CA CYS A 102 -12.82 -17.29 -16.72
C CYS A 102 -13.03 -15.89 -16.13
N GLY A 103 -14.01 -15.76 -15.21
CA GLY A 103 -14.29 -14.51 -14.51
C GLY A 103 -13.09 -13.93 -13.72
N PRO A 104 -13.26 -12.74 -13.11
CA PRO A 104 -12.24 -12.14 -12.24
C PRO A 104 -11.87 -13.11 -11.11
N HIS A 105 -10.62 -13.60 -11.10
CA HIS A 105 -10.12 -14.52 -10.10
C HIS A 105 -8.60 -14.42 -10.00
N TYR A 106 -8.05 -14.45 -8.78
CA TYR A 106 -6.60 -14.32 -8.56
C TYR A 106 -5.81 -15.41 -9.31
N LEU A 107 -6.32 -16.64 -9.32
CA LEU A 107 -5.73 -17.75 -10.08
C LEU A 107 -5.73 -17.59 -11.61
N ASN A 108 -6.59 -16.71 -12.14
CA ASN A 108 -6.58 -16.35 -13.57
C ASN A 108 -5.78 -15.07 -13.83
N THR A 109 -5.19 -14.49 -12.80
CA THR A 109 -4.39 -13.27 -12.90
C THR A 109 -2.96 -13.64 -13.20
N GLN A 110 -2.40 -13.02 -14.24
CA GLN A 110 -1.02 -13.22 -14.65
C GLN A 110 -0.15 -12.09 -14.11
N PRO A 111 1.17 -12.30 -13.92
CA PRO A 111 1.94 -13.47 -14.33
C PRO A 111 1.71 -14.72 -13.50
N LEU A 112 1.77 -15.88 -14.14
CA LEU A 112 1.83 -17.19 -13.48
C LEU A 112 3.29 -17.45 -13.07
N VAL A 113 3.50 -18.05 -11.89
CA VAL A 113 4.82 -18.41 -11.38
C VAL A 113 4.83 -19.88 -11.01
N TYR A 114 5.80 -20.62 -11.52
CA TYR A 114 6.04 -22.02 -11.17
C TYR A 114 7.41 -22.17 -10.52
N ARG A 115 7.43 -22.75 -9.31
CA ARG A 115 8.68 -23.03 -8.58
C ARG A 115 9.32 -24.27 -9.17
N HIS A 116 10.49 -24.12 -9.77
CA HIS A 116 11.21 -25.22 -10.40
C HIS A 116 12.58 -25.43 -9.74
N ALA A 117 13.09 -26.66 -9.74
CA ALA A 117 14.35 -27.01 -9.06
C ALA A 117 15.55 -26.21 -9.58
N ARG A 118 15.50 -25.72 -10.82
CA ARG A 118 16.56 -24.89 -11.45
C ARG A 118 16.33 -23.38 -11.28
N GLY A 119 15.26 -22.98 -10.59
CA GLY A 119 14.82 -21.60 -10.41
C GLY A 119 13.45 -21.35 -11.04
N ASP A 120 12.73 -20.37 -10.48
CA ASP A 120 11.33 -20.11 -10.83
C ASP A 120 11.13 -19.70 -12.29
N VAL A 121 10.03 -20.18 -12.87
CA VAL A 121 9.56 -19.80 -14.21
C VAL A 121 8.35 -18.89 -14.07
N THR A 122 8.45 -17.69 -14.63
CA THR A 122 7.38 -16.70 -14.69
C THR A 122 6.80 -16.66 -16.11
N PHE A 123 5.48 -16.57 -16.26
CA PHE A 123 4.81 -16.62 -17.57
C PHE A 123 3.59 -15.70 -17.64
N ALA A 124 3.49 -14.93 -18.73
CA ALA A 124 2.30 -14.17 -19.10
C ALA A 124 2.01 -14.32 -20.60
N HIS A 125 0.73 -14.23 -20.93
CA HIS A 125 0.17 -14.41 -22.26
C HIS A 125 -0.86 -13.32 -22.56
N VAL A 126 -0.67 -12.61 -23.66
CA VAL A 126 -1.65 -11.68 -24.24
C VAL A 126 -2.11 -12.24 -25.57
N GLY A 127 -3.36 -12.71 -25.62
CA GLY A 127 -3.87 -13.37 -26.79
C GLY A 127 -5.07 -14.24 -26.46
N ILE A 128 -5.35 -15.21 -27.33
CA ILE A 128 -6.42 -16.18 -27.15
C ILE A 128 -6.03 -17.52 -27.76
N LEU A 129 -6.16 -18.58 -26.96
CA LEU A 129 -6.22 -19.96 -27.43
C LEU A 129 -7.66 -20.47 -27.26
N GLY A 130 -8.51 -20.09 -28.23
CA GLY A 130 -9.96 -20.19 -28.13
C GLY A 130 -10.48 -21.62 -27.96
N HIS A 131 -9.74 -22.61 -28.44
CA HIS A 131 -10.07 -24.03 -28.39
C HIS A 131 -9.32 -24.82 -27.30
N HIS A 132 -8.69 -24.16 -26.32
CA HIS A 132 -7.92 -24.84 -25.26
C HIS A 132 -8.73 -25.91 -24.51
N LEU A 133 -10.03 -25.71 -24.26
CA LEU A 133 -10.88 -26.73 -23.60
C LEU A 133 -11.04 -27.99 -24.45
N ALA A 134 -11.11 -27.84 -25.78
CA ALA A 134 -11.16 -28.98 -26.69
C ALA A 134 -9.82 -29.72 -26.71
N LEU A 135 -8.71 -28.97 -26.72
CA LEU A 135 -7.36 -29.53 -26.60
C LEU A 135 -7.18 -30.27 -25.27
N GLU A 136 -7.63 -29.70 -24.15
CA GLU A 136 -7.49 -30.28 -22.82
C GLU A 136 -8.29 -31.58 -22.65
N ARG A 137 -9.52 -31.61 -23.18
CA ARG A 137 -10.41 -32.79 -23.13
C ARG A 137 -10.01 -33.89 -24.10
N GLY A 138 -9.38 -33.56 -25.23
CA GLY A 138 -8.90 -34.54 -26.18
C GLY A 138 -7.71 -35.34 -25.66
N ASP A 139 -7.27 -36.34 -26.43
CA ASP A 139 -6.09 -37.14 -26.11
C ASP A 139 -4.86 -36.76 -26.96
N GLY A 140 -4.91 -35.60 -27.62
CA GLY A 140 -3.84 -35.12 -28.49
C GLY A 140 -2.54 -34.76 -27.73
N PRO A 141 -1.46 -34.44 -28.47
CA PRO A 141 -0.16 -34.09 -27.87
C PRO A 141 -0.24 -32.94 -26.85
N ALA A 142 -1.04 -31.90 -27.11
CA ALA A 142 -1.26 -30.77 -26.21
C ALA A 142 -1.84 -31.21 -24.86
N ALA A 143 -2.87 -32.06 -24.88
CA ALA A 143 -3.52 -32.59 -23.68
C ALA A 143 -2.55 -33.42 -22.84
N ARG A 144 -1.82 -34.35 -23.49
CA ARG A 144 -0.86 -35.22 -22.81
C ARG A 144 0.27 -34.42 -22.16
N ARG A 145 0.79 -33.41 -22.87
CA ARG A 145 1.80 -32.48 -22.34
C ARG A 145 1.27 -31.67 -21.17
N ALA A 146 0.10 -31.05 -21.29
CA ALA A 146 -0.51 -30.29 -20.19
C ALA A 146 -0.79 -31.14 -18.94
N ARG A 147 -1.22 -32.41 -19.09
CA ARG A 147 -1.49 -33.33 -17.97
C ARG A 147 -0.22 -33.90 -17.32
N SER A 148 0.93 -33.85 -18.01
CA SER A 148 2.21 -34.34 -17.48
C SER A 148 2.83 -33.42 -16.45
N VAL A 149 2.34 -32.18 -16.32
CA VAL A 149 2.80 -31.21 -15.33
C VAL A 149 1.65 -30.85 -14.41
N GLU A 150 1.86 -31.11 -13.13
CA GLU A 150 0.97 -30.64 -12.09
C GLU A 150 1.34 -29.19 -11.74
N VAL A 151 0.53 -28.24 -12.20
CA VAL A 151 0.62 -26.85 -11.75
C VAL A 151 -0.52 -26.62 -10.77
N PRO A 152 -0.22 -26.41 -9.47
CA PRO A 152 -1.26 -26.19 -8.48
C PRO A 152 -2.10 -24.97 -8.84
N ASP A 153 -3.42 -25.11 -8.79
CA ASP A 153 -4.41 -24.01 -8.88
C ASP A 153 -4.38 -23.12 -10.12
N SER A 154 -3.81 -23.54 -11.25
CA SER A 154 -4.07 -22.80 -12.49
C SER A 154 -5.50 -23.15 -12.96
N ASN A 155 -6.46 -22.27 -12.68
CA ASN A 155 -7.86 -22.41 -13.12
C ASN A 155 -7.94 -22.57 -14.66
N ASN A 156 -9.09 -22.98 -15.21
CA ASN A 156 -9.28 -23.41 -16.62
C ASN A 156 -9.11 -22.31 -17.69
N SER A 157 -8.18 -21.36 -17.49
CA SER A 157 -7.81 -20.38 -18.48
C SER A 157 -6.93 -20.99 -19.58
N ASP A 158 -7.09 -20.45 -20.77
CA ASP A 158 -6.26 -20.76 -21.93
C ASP A 158 -4.76 -20.54 -21.66
N THR A 159 -4.45 -19.51 -20.88
CA THR A 159 -3.10 -19.16 -20.45
C THR A 159 -2.51 -20.20 -19.51
N ALA A 160 -3.28 -20.66 -18.53
CA ALA A 160 -2.88 -21.73 -17.61
C ALA A 160 -2.62 -23.04 -18.35
N PHE A 161 -3.50 -23.38 -19.30
CA PHE A 161 -3.32 -24.54 -20.18
C PHE A 161 -2.04 -24.42 -21.00
N LEU A 162 -1.82 -23.29 -21.68
CA LEU A 162 -0.60 -23.04 -22.44
C LEU A 162 0.65 -23.10 -21.57
N PHE A 163 0.61 -22.54 -20.35
CA PHE A 163 1.74 -22.57 -19.43
C PHE A 163 2.11 -24.00 -19.00
N ARG A 164 1.12 -24.87 -18.72
CA ARG A 164 1.36 -26.30 -18.45
C ARG A 164 2.07 -26.99 -19.62
N ILE A 165 1.70 -26.69 -20.86
CA ILE A 165 2.39 -27.21 -22.04
C ILE A 165 3.85 -26.70 -22.08
N VAL A 166 4.09 -25.40 -21.85
CA VAL A 166 5.45 -24.85 -21.81
C VAL A 166 6.31 -25.56 -20.75
N LEU A 167 5.79 -25.72 -19.54
CA LEU A 167 6.51 -26.40 -18.45
C LEU A 167 6.82 -27.86 -18.80
N SER A 168 5.93 -28.55 -19.51
CA SER A 168 6.14 -29.94 -19.92
C SER A 168 7.27 -30.14 -20.92
N PHE A 169 7.69 -29.07 -21.60
CA PHE A 169 8.83 -29.05 -22.51
C PHE A 169 10.08 -28.42 -21.87
N TYR A 170 9.98 -27.89 -20.66
CA TYR A 170 11.05 -27.13 -20.03
C TYR A 170 12.27 -28.03 -19.77
N ASP A 171 12.08 -29.23 -19.21
CA ASP A 171 13.19 -30.15 -18.94
C ASP A 171 13.55 -31.09 -20.10
N ASP A 172 12.93 -30.95 -21.27
CA ASP A 172 13.33 -31.73 -22.45
C ASP A 172 14.83 -31.48 -22.74
N PRO A 173 15.59 -32.51 -23.15
CA PRO A 173 17.03 -32.42 -23.37
C PRO A 173 17.41 -31.26 -24.30
N VAL A 174 18.56 -30.65 -24.01
CA VAL A 174 19.03 -29.43 -24.66
C VAL A 174 19.67 -29.78 -26.00
N GLU A 175 19.20 -29.13 -27.06
CA GLU A 175 19.94 -28.98 -28.32
C GLU A 175 20.88 -27.76 -28.18
N ASP A 176 22.11 -27.88 -28.67
CA ASP A 176 23.14 -26.86 -28.49
C ASP A 176 22.69 -25.51 -29.11
N ASP A 177 22.78 -24.45 -28.29
CA ASP A 177 22.57 -23.02 -28.60
C ASP A 177 21.17 -22.38 -28.51
N VAL A 178 20.11 -23.07 -28.06
CA VAL A 178 18.81 -22.40 -27.80
C VAL A 178 18.48 -22.40 -26.30
N PRO A 179 18.20 -21.23 -25.68
CA PRO A 179 17.76 -21.16 -24.29
C PRO A 179 16.56 -22.05 -24.05
N ARG A 180 16.61 -22.80 -22.93
CA ARG A 180 15.60 -23.79 -22.54
C ARG A 180 14.17 -23.25 -22.65
N LEU A 181 13.94 -22.08 -22.05
CA LEU A 181 12.63 -21.44 -22.04
C LEU A 181 12.13 -21.06 -23.45
N ALA A 182 13.03 -20.61 -24.34
CA ALA A 182 12.67 -20.23 -25.70
C ALA A 182 12.23 -21.45 -26.52
N ARG A 183 12.97 -22.56 -26.39
CA ARG A 183 12.60 -23.85 -26.99
C ARG A 183 11.27 -24.36 -26.46
N ALA A 184 11.08 -24.32 -25.15
CA ALA A 184 9.85 -24.79 -24.51
C ALA A 184 8.62 -24.00 -25.00
N ILE A 185 8.75 -22.68 -25.13
CA ILE A 185 7.69 -21.82 -25.70
C ILE A 185 7.42 -22.15 -27.16
N ALA A 186 8.45 -22.32 -27.98
CA ALA A 186 8.30 -22.66 -29.39
C ALA A 186 7.56 -24.00 -29.59
N ARG A 187 7.97 -25.05 -28.86
CA ARG A 187 7.33 -26.37 -28.90
C ARG A 187 5.90 -26.34 -28.35
N ALA A 188 5.64 -25.53 -27.32
CA ALA A 188 4.30 -25.38 -26.79
C ALA A 188 3.36 -24.68 -27.78
N ILE A 189 3.85 -23.68 -28.51
CA ILE A 189 3.10 -23.01 -29.56
C ILE A 189 2.81 -23.99 -30.70
N ASP A 190 3.82 -24.67 -31.24
CA ASP A 190 3.68 -25.70 -32.27
C ASP A 190 2.55 -26.70 -31.96
N VAL A 191 2.59 -27.27 -30.77
CA VAL A 191 1.60 -28.26 -30.33
C VAL A 191 0.22 -27.67 -30.04
N ALA A 192 0.14 -26.39 -29.63
CA ALA A 192 -1.13 -25.71 -29.36
C ALA A 192 -1.80 -25.17 -30.64
N SER A 193 -1.03 -24.97 -31.72
CA SER A 193 -1.47 -24.34 -32.98
C SER A 193 -1.34 -25.25 -34.20
N ALA A 194 -1.36 -26.56 -34.03
CA ALA A 194 -1.26 -27.53 -35.13
C ALA A 194 -2.31 -27.26 -36.24
N ASP A 195 -1.99 -27.60 -37.49
CA ASP A 195 -2.65 -27.11 -38.73
C ASP A 195 -4.19 -27.19 -38.78
N ASP A 196 -4.81 -28.18 -38.12
CA ASP A 196 -6.28 -28.33 -38.07
C ASP A 196 -6.95 -27.51 -36.94
N SER A 197 -6.18 -26.69 -36.22
CA SER A 197 -6.65 -25.92 -35.07
C SER A 197 -7.34 -24.61 -35.50
N PRO A 198 -8.40 -24.19 -34.79
CA PRO A 198 -8.95 -22.86 -34.96
C PRO A 198 -7.89 -21.75 -34.79
N PRO A 199 -8.04 -20.61 -35.48
CA PRO A 199 -7.11 -19.50 -35.40
C PRO A 199 -6.82 -19.04 -33.95
N CYS A 200 -5.56 -18.77 -33.65
CA CYS A 200 -5.10 -18.33 -32.34
C CYS A 200 -4.04 -17.22 -32.44
N SER A 201 -3.93 -16.43 -31.38
CA SER A 201 -2.85 -15.44 -31.22
C SER A 201 -2.23 -15.65 -29.84
N LEU A 202 -0.92 -15.92 -29.81
CA LEU A 202 -0.20 -16.35 -28.62
C LEU A 202 1.02 -15.45 -28.41
N ASN A 203 0.82 -14.27 -27.82
CA ASN A 203 1.95 -13.44 -27.42
C ASN A 203 2.36 -13.81 -26.00
N VAL A 204 3.58 -14.27 -25.84
CA VAL A 204 4.12 -14.76 -24.56
C VAL A 204 5.25 -13.86 -24.10
N ALA A 205 5.27 -13.55 -22.82
CA ALA A 205 6.42 -13.02 -22.11
C ALA A 205 6.70 -13.94 -20.92
N ALA A 206 7.91 -14.46 -20.82
CA ALA A 206 8.31 -15.39 -19.78
C ALA A 206 9.73 -15.11 -19.30
N ALA A 207 10.05 -15.54 -18.10
CA ALA A 207 11.38 -15.38 -17.52
C ALA A 207 11.72 -16.56 -16.62
N ASP A 208 12.98 -16.95 -16.59
CA ASP A 208 13.51 -17.92 -15.63
C ASP A 208 14.84 -17.43 -15.01
N ALA A 209 15.59 -18.34 -14.39
CA ALA A 209 16.90 -18.04 -13.79
C ALA A 209 17.98 -17.66 -14.82
N GLU A 210 17.82 -18.06 -16.08
CA GLU A 210 18.83 -17.97 -17.14
C GLU A 210 18.52 -16.85 -18.13
N CYS A 211 17.28 -16.72 -18.58
CA CYS A 211 16.88 -15.79 -19.62
C CYS A 211 15.46 -15.23 -19.44
N VAL A 212 15.16 -14.23 -20.26
CA VAL A 212 13.84 -13.68 -20.47
C VAL A 212 13.48 -13.90 -21.92
N VAL A 213 12.28 -14.43 -22.18
CA VAL A 213 11.80 -14.78 -23.52
C VAL A 213 10.53 -14.02 -23.83
N VAL A 214 10.49 -13.45 -25.03
CA VAL A 214 9.28 -12.88 -25.63
C VAL A 214 9.01 -13.57 -26.96
N CYS A 215 7.78 -14.01 -27.15
CA CYS A 215 7.31 -14.56 -28.41
C CYS A 215 6.05 -13.82 -28.84
N ARG A 216 5.96 -13.49 -30.13
CA ARG A 216 4.73 -12.99 -30.74
C ARG A 216 4.30 -13.99 -31.81
N TYR A 217 3.29 -14.79 -31.54
CA TYR A 217 2.80 -15.79 -32.49
C TYR A 217 1.36 -15.55 -32.92
N ARG A 218 1.07 -15.96 -34.16
CA ARG A 218 -0.27 -16.02 -34.71
C ARG A 218 -0.38 -17.17 -35.69
N SER A 219 -1.49 -17.89 -35.64
CA SER A 219 -1.76 -18.98 -36.58
C SER A 219 -1.88 -18.44 -38.01
N PRO A 220 -1.42 -19.21 -39.01
CA PRO A 220 -1.74 -18.95 -40.41
C PRO A 220 -3.25 -18.81 -40.65
N GLY A 221 -3.66 -17.96 -41.60
CA GLY A 221 -5.07 -17.80 -41.98
C GLY A 221 -5.96 -17.00 -41.03
N ASP A 222 -5.42 -16.43 -39.94
CA ASP A 222 -6.14 -15.44 -39.15
C ASP A 222 -6.04 -14.05 -39.82
N ASP A 223 -7.17 -13.35 -40.02
CA ASP A 223 -7.23 -12.01 -40.64
C ASP A 223 -7.32 -10.83 -39.63
N LYS A 224 -7.61 -11.09 -38.35
CA LYS A 224 -7.64 -10.09 -37.25
C LYS A 224 -6.27 -9.60 -36.73
N PRO A 225 -5.88 -8.32 -36.83
CA PRO A 225 -4.55 -7.86 -36.40
C PRO A 225 -4.14 -8.38 -34.99
N PRO A 226 -2.97 -9.04 -34.83
CA PRO A 226 -2.57 -9.59 -33.54
C PRO A 226 -2.39 -8.44 -32.53
N PRO A 227 -2.59 -8.69 -31.22
CA PRO A 227 -2.18 -7.73 -30.21
C PRO A 227 -0.72 -7.32 -30.47
N PRO A 228 -0.42 -6.02 -30.56
CA PRO A 228 0.93 -5.58 -30.85
C PRO A 228 1.82 -5.84 -29.63
N LEU A 229 3.07 -6.20 -29.91
CA LEU A 229 4.15 -6.13 -28.95
C LEU A 229 5.22 -5.20 -29.50
N TRP A 230 5.70 -4.33 -28.64
CA TRP A 230 6.73 -3.36 -28.93
C TRP A 230 7.92 -3.64 -28.03
N TRP A 231 9.11 -3.39 -28.53
CA TRP A 231 10.31 -3.52 -27.74
C TRP A 231 11.25 -2.34 -27.95
N ARG A 232 12.11 -2.16 -26.97
CA ARG A 232 13.22 -1.22 -26.96
C ARG A 232 14.38 -1.87 -26.22
N ALA A 233 15.58 -1.79 -26.77
CA ALA A 233 16.82 -2.04 -26.05
C ALA A 233 17.62 -0.73 -25.99
N GLY A 234 18.29 -0.48 -24.88
CA GLY A 234 19.14 0.69 -24.68
C GLY A 234 20.13 0.43 -23.54
N ALA A 235 20.90 1.45 -23.16
CA ALA A 235 21.89 1.34 -22.08
C ALA A 235 21.28 0.95 -20.71
N GLY A 236 19.99 1.23 -20.50
CA GLY A 236 19.25 0.82 -19.31
C GLY A 236 18.72 -0.62 -19.35
N GLY A 237 18.97 -1.37 -20.41
CA GLY A 237 18.46 -2.72 -20.64
C GLY A 237 17.34 -2.78 -21.70
N THR A 238 16.53 -3.85 -21.63
CA THR A 238 15.46 -4.15 -22.60
C THR A 238 14.08 -4.01 -21.96
N ILE A 239 13.17 -3.35 -22.67
CA ILE A 239 11.75 -3.26 -22.32
C ILE A 239 10.93 -3.84 -23.46
N VAL A 240 9.95 -4.67 -23.12
CA VAL A 240 8.92 -5.15 -24.03
C VAL A 240 7.56 -4.81 -23.47
N ALA A 241 6.66 -4.25 -24.28
CA ALA A 241 5.35 -3.82 -23.83
C ALA A 241 4.28 -3.94 -24.91
N SER A 242 3.00 -3.98 -24.52
CA SER A 242 1.87 -3.96 -25.48
C SER A 242 1.72 -2.63 -26.24
N ALA A 243 2.41 -1.57 -25.80
CA ALA A 243 2.49 -0.28 -26.48
C ALA A 243 3.84 0.37 -26.17
N PRO A 244 4.35 1.31 -26.99
CA PRO A 244 5.52 2.10 -26.66
C PRO A 244 5.30 2.89 -25.37
N VAL A 245 6.18 2.70 -24.38
CA VAL A 245 6.07 3.33 -23.05
C VAL A 245 7.33 4.12 -22.68
N SER A 246 7.19 4.95 -21.65
CA SER A 246 8.29 5.64 -20.98
C SER A 246 8.15 5.38 -19.48
N LEU A 247 9.27 5.05 -18.85
CA LEU A 247 9.40 4.93 -17.40
C LEU A 247 9.77 6.31 -16.81
N SER A 248 9.54 6.53 -15.52
CA SER A 248 9.73 7.84 -14.87
C SER A 248 11.16 8.37 -14.92
N ARG A 249 12.16 7.48 -15.06
CA ARG A 249 13.60 7.78 -15.22
C ARG A 249 14.03 8.06 -16.66
N ASP A 250 13.13 7.98 -17.64
CA ASP A 250 13.43 8.39 -19.02
C ASP A 250 13.44 9.93 -19.10
N ASP A 251 14.43 10.53 -18.45
CA ASP A 251 14.63 11.96 -18.29
C ASP A 251 15.12 12.55 -19.62
N GLY A 252 14.19 12.80 -20.55
CA GLY A 252 14.22 14.10 -21.20
C GLY A 252 14.19 14.18 -22.72
N ASN A 253 14.38 13.12 -23.51
CA ASN A 253 14.45 13.32 -24.97
C ASN A 253 13.36 12.65 -25.81
N GLY A 254 12.62 11.64 -25.33
CA GLY A 254 11.57 10.98 -26.14
C GLY A 254 12.05 10.49 -27.52
N ARG A 255 13.37 10.34 -27.70
CA ARG A 255 14.04 9.99 -28.95
C ARG A 255 14.33 8.50 -29.06
N GLU A 256 14.14 7.75 -27.99
CA GLU A 256 14.44 6.33 -28.01
C GLU A 256 13.42 5.62 -28.91
N ARG A 257 13.95 4.87 -29.88
CA ARG A 257 13.16 4.28 -30.94
C ARG A 257 12.55 2.98 -30.45
N TRP A 258 11.23 2.89 -30.49
CA TRP A 258 10.49 1.65 -30.28
C TRP A 258 10.32 0.89 -31.59
N TYR A 259 10.39 -0.43 -31.50
CA TYR A 259 10.25 -1.33 -32.64
C TYR A 259 9.07 -2.27 -32.40
N ALA A 260 8.19 -2.41 -33.39
CA ALA A 260 7.18 -3.45 -33.35
C ALA A 260 7.87 -4.81 -33.53
N LEU A 261 7.50 -5.79 -32.71
CA LEU A 261 7.96 -7.16 -32.87
C LEU A 261 7.11 -7.83 -33.95
N ASP A 262 7.72 -8.47 -34.95
CA ASP A 262 6.99 -9.13 -36.03
C ASP A 262 6.26 -10.39 -35.53
N ALA A 263 5.19 -10.80 -36.22
CA ALA A 263 4.55 -12.08 -35.95
C ALA A 263 5.50 -13.22 -36.34
N GLY A 264 5.56 -14.27 -35.52
CA GLY A 264 6.53 -15.36 -35.62
C GLY A 264 7.86 -15.08 -34.92
N SER A 265 8.12 -13.87 -34.40
CA SER A 265 9.39 -13.58 -33.73
C SER A 265 9.46 -14.17 -32.32
N VAL A 266 10.61 -14.77 -32.00
CA VAL A 266 11.00 -15.21 -30.66
C VAL A 266 12.32 -14.53 -30.30
N VAL A 267 12.35 -13.83 -29.18
CA VAL A 267 13.52 -13.13 -28.68
C VAL A 267 13.83 -13.65 -27.29
N ALA A 268 15.08 -14.02 -27.04
CA ALA A 268 15.57 -14.34 -25.71
C ALA A 268 16.72 -13.40 -25.33
N VAL A 269 16.59 -12.77 -24.17
CA VAL A 269 17.64 -11.95 -23.56
C VAL A 269 18.23 -12.75 -22.40
N SER A 270 19.52 -13.08 -22.48
CA SER A 270 20.21 -13.73 -21.37
C SER A 270 20.31 -12.79 -20.17
N ARG A 271 20.13 -13.31 -18.96
CA ARG A 271 20.29 -12.53 -17.72
C ARG A 271 21.74 -12.36 -17.29
N ARG A 272 22.65 -13.20 -17.81
CA ARG A 272 24.07 -13.27 -17.39
C ARG A 272 25.04 -12.71 -18.41
N ARG A 273 24.62 -12.53 -19.65
CA ARG A 273 25.42 -12.03 -20.76
C ARG A 273 24.51 -11.09 -21.54
N ASP A 274 25.00 -9.95 -22.01
CA ASP A 274 24.26 -9.03 -22.89
C ASP A 274 24.09 -9.61 -24.30
N VAL A 275 23.84 -10.92 -24.37
CA VAL A 275 23.64 -11.67 -25.60
C VAL A 275 22.13 -11.80 -25.76
N THR A 276 21.62 -10.98 -26.66
CA THR A 276 20.28 -11.16 -27.22
C THR A 276 20.38 -12.17 -28.34
N HIS A 277 19.61 -13.24 -28.21
CA HIS A 277 19.36 -14.17 -29.29
C HIS A 277 17.96 -13.93 -29.86
N ALA A 278 17.83 -14.05 -31.18
CA ALA A 278 16.56 -13.88 -31.87
C ALA A 278 16.36 -14.98 -32.90
N TRP A 279 15.12 -15.44 -33.00
CA TRP A 279 14.67 -16.49 -33.91
C TRP A 279 13.33 -16.11 -34.54
N ARG A 280 13.00 -16.80 -35.63
CA ARG A 280 11.66 -16.88 -36.20
C ARG A 280 11.10 -18.28 -36.00
N LEU A 281 9.80 -18.35 -35.71
CA LEU A 281 8.99 -19.56 -35.82
C LEU A 281 8.60 -19.69 -37.28
N GLU A 282 9.17 -20.68 -37.95
CA GLU A 282 8.90 -20.99 -39.36
C GLU A 282 8.37 -22.42 -39.47
N GLN A 283 7.32 -22.59 -40.27
CA GLN A 283 6.87 -23.90 -40.70
C GLN A 283 7.80 -24.33 -41.84
N LEU A 284 8.46 -25.49 -41.69
CA LEU A 284 9.33 -26.00 -42.74
C LEU A 284 8.53 -26.89 -43.70
N ASP A 285 8.88 -26.86 -44.99
CA ASP A 285 8.24 -27.65 -46.04
C ASP A 285 8.64 -29.15 -46.02
N ASP A 286 9.07 -29.69 -44.87
CA ASP A 286 9.50 -31.10 -44.75
C ASP A 286 8.33 -32.08 -44.53
N GLY A 287 7.10 -31.62 -44.74
CA GLY A 287 5.88 -32.42 -44.76
C GLY A 287 5.31 -32.79 -43.40
N ASP A 288 5.96 -32.41 -42.30
CA ASP A 288 5.46 -32.62 -40.93
C ASP A 288 4.64 -31.44 -40.38
N GLY A 289 4.68 -30.29 -41.07
CA GLY A 289 3.94 -29.08 -40.72
C GLY A 289 4.39 -28.42 -39.41
N ARG A 290 5.53 -28.81 -38.83
CA ARG A 290 5.96 -28.33 -37.51
C ARG A 290 6.68 -27.00 -37.57
N LEU A 291 6.45 -26.19 -36.53
CA LEU A 291 7.19 -24.96 -36.30
C LEU A 291 8.58 -25.25 -35.75
N ARG A 292 9.60 -24.64 -36.37
CA ARG A 292 10.99 -24.67 -35.88
C ARG A 292 11.51 -23.26 -35.62
N LEU A 293 12.44 -23.17 -34.67
CA LEU A 293 13.18 -21.93 -34.40
C LEU A 293 14.33 -21.80 -35.39
N VAL A 294 14.22 -20.83 -36.30
CA VAL A 294 15.28 -20.47 -37.25
C VAL A 294 15.96 -19.20 -36.76
N ARG A 295 17.30 -19.19 -36.64
CA ARG A 295 18.03 -18.01 -36.15
C ARG A 295 17.77 -16.80 -37.07
N ASP A 296 17.38 -15.68 -36.47
CA ASP A 296 17.20 -14.41 -37.18
C ASP A 296 18.33 -13.46 -36.83
N ALA A 297 19.42 -13.55 -37.60
CA ALA A 297 20.59 -12.69 -37.41
C ALA A 297 20.26 -11.19 -37.60
N LYS A 298 19.27 -10.85 -38.43
CA LYS A 298 18.86 -9.46 -38.65
C LYS A 298 18.16 -8.90 -37.43
N LEU A 299 17.22 -9.67 -36.85
CA LEU A 299 16.54 -9.30 -35.62
C LEU A 299 17.54 -9.24 -34.45
N ALA A 300 18.44 -10.22 -34.32
CA ALA A 300 19.49 -10.21 -33.29
C ALA A 300 20.39 -8.97 -33.42
N THR A 301 20.79 -8.62 -34.64
CA THR A 301 21.58 -7.41 -34.92
C THR A 301 20.79 -6.14 -34.60
N ALA A 302 19.50 -6.09 -34.88
CA ALA A 302 18.66 -4.95 -34.55
C ALA A 302 18.61 -4.70 -33.03
N PHE A 303 18.52 -5.76 -32.23
CA PHE A 303 18.60 -5.72 -30.77
C PHE A 303 19.98 -5.29 -30.25
N ALA A 304 21.07 -5.81 -30.83
CA ALA A 304 22.42 -5.44 -30.42
C ALA A 304 22.78 -3.99 -30.80
N ALA A 305 22.39 -3.55 -32.00
CA ALA A 305 22.72 -2.23 -32.53
C ALA A 305 22.00 -1.08 -31.81
N THR A 306 20.84 -1.35 -31.20
CA THR A 306 20.11 -0.36 -30.39
C THR A 306 20.85 -0.06 -29.09
N GLY A 307 21.38 -1.08 -28.40
CA GLY A 307 22.17 -0.90 -27.17
C GLY A 307 23.49 -0.16 -27.40
N ALA A 308 24.22 -0.50 -28.47
CA ALA A 308 25.56 0.05 -28.72
C ALA A 308 25.59 1.54 -29.13
N ARG A 309 24.56 2.02 -29.86
CA ARG A 309 24.53 3.42 -30.35
C ARG A 309 24.26 4.43 -29.23
N GLU A 310 23.55 4.05 -28.17
CA GLU A 310 23.20 4.97 -27.09
C GLU A 310 24.30 5.06 -26.03
N ALA A 311 25.00 3.95 -25.73
CA ALA A 311 26.14 3.93 -24.80
C ALA A 311 27.27 4.89 -25.23
N ALA A 312 27.45 5.11 -26.54
CA ALA A 312 28.45 6.04 -27.07
C ALA A 312 28.05 7.54 -26.96
N SER A 313 26.80 7.85 -26.56
CA SER A 313 26.22 9.19 -26.65
C SER A 313 25.80 9.83 -25.32
N SER A 314 25.92 9.14 -24.18
CA SER A 314 25.57 9.69 -22.86
C SER A 314 26.71 10.54 -22.29
N PRO A 315 26.53 11.86 -22.09
CA PRO A 315 27.47 12.68 -21.33
C PRO A 315 27.31 12.44 -19.83
N THR A 316 28.43 12.37 -19.12
CA THR A 316 28.50 12.34 -17.65
C THR A 316 27.79 13.56 -17.06
N PRO A 317 26.90 13.42 -16.06
CA PRO A 317 26.17 14.57 -15.52
C PRO A 317 27.09 15.41 -14.62
N GLU A 318 27.39 16.64 -15.05
CA GLU A 318 27.98 17.67 -14.20
C GLU A 318 26.93 18.27 -13.24
N PRO A 319 27.29 18.60 -11.99
CA PRO A 319 26.42 19.29 -11.06
C PRO A 319 26.36 20.79 -11.38
N ARG A 320 25.16 21.34 -11.65
CA ARG A 320 24.99 22.79 -11.85
C ARG A 320 24.07 23.46 -10.81
N TYR A 321 24.76 24.26 -9.99
CA TYR A 321 24.51 25.65 -9.57
C TYR A 321 23.34 26.08 -8.67
N ILE A 322 23.78 26.85 -7.67
CA ILE A 322 23.10 27.58 -6.59
C ILE A 322 22.46 28.88 -7.12
N ILE A 323 21.25 29.19 -6.67
CA ILE A 323 20.52 30.44 -6.94
C ILE A 323 20.82 31.46 -5.81
N PRO A 324 21.18 32.73 -6.10
CA PRO A 324 21.41 33.75 -5.07
C PRO A 324 20.10 34.40 -4.58
N PRO A 325 20.06 34.96 -3.35
CA PRO A 325 18.84 35.52 -2.76
C PRO A 325 18.48 36.90 -3.32
N ARG A 326 17.17 37.17 -3.37
CA ARG A 326 16.57 38.48 -3.73
C ARG A 326 16.68 39.48 -2.58
N THR A 327 16.99 40.73 -2.93
CA THR A 327 17.08 41.90 -2.04
C THR A 327 15.71 42.40 -1.58
N THR A 328 15.61 42.80 -0.31
CA THR A 328 14.42 43.39 0.32
C THR A 328 14.36 44.91 0.17
N ARG A 329 13.14 45.44 0.07
CA ARG A 329 12.76 46.84 -0.14
C ARG A 329 12.77 47.63 1.18
N ALA A 330 13.19 48.90 1.15
CA ALA A 330 13.27 49.81 2.30
C ALA A 330 11.90 50.27 2.86
N PRO A 331 11.77 50.54 4.17
CA PRO A 331 10.57 51.15 4.76
C PRO A 331 10.64 52.69 4.84
N SER A 332 9.46 53.32 4.84
CA SER A 332 9.27 54.77 4.83
C SER A 332 8.79 55.35 6.18
N ARG A 333 9.32 56.55 6.46
CA ARG A 333 8.85 57.69 7.29
C ARG A 333 8.51 57.51 8.78
N ALA A 334 9.28 58.27 9.57
CA ALA A 334 9.18 58.53 11.01
C ALA A 334 8.00 59.42 11.44
N LYS A 335 7.55 59.24 12.68
CA LYS A 335 6.65 60.13 13.43
C LYS A 335 7.41 60.76 14.61
N LYS A 336 7.11 62.04 14.87
CA LYS A 336 7.71 62.96 15.86
C LYS A 336 7.82 62.41 17.29
N GLU A 337 8.98 62.65 17.90
CA GLU A 337 9.31 62.38 19.31
C GLU A 337 8.93 63.53 20.25
N ALA A 338 8.68 63.17 21.52
CA ALA A 338 8.42 64.03 22.67
C ALA A 338 9.71 64.17 23.53
N PRO A 339 9.84 65.17 24.42
CA PRO A 339 11.11 65.50 25.09
C PRO A 339 11.51 64.49 26.17
N PRO A 340 12.82 64.37 26.49
CA PRO A 340 13.36 63.33 27.36
C PRO A 340 13.24 63.66 28.86
N PRO A 341 12.99 62.66 29.73
CA PRO A 341 13.07 62.77 31.20
C PRO A 341 14.52 62.80 31.72
N GLU A 342 14.73 63.44 32.88
CA GLU A 342 16.03 63.83 33.42
C GLU A 342 16.79 62.73 34.22
N ASP A 343 16.33 61.47 34.23
CA ASP A 343 17.00 60.40 35.01
C ASP A 343 17.25 59.13 34.17
N ARG A 344 18.47 59.01 33.60
CA ARG A 344 18.84 57.93 32.64
C ARG A 344 18.65 56.51 33.20
N ARG A 345 18.73 56.32 34.52
CA ARG A 345 18.54 55.00 35.14
C ARG A 345 17.08 54.56 35.14
N GLU A 346 16.14 55.50 35.27
CA GLU A 346 14.71 55.18 35.17
C GLU A 346 14.30 54.90 33.71
N GLU A 347 14.91 55.60 32.75
CA GLU A 347 14.72 55.32 31.33
C GLU A 347 15.17 53.91 30.95
N ASP A 348 16.37 53.50 31.37
CA ASP A 348 16.91 52.17 31.06
C ASP A 348 16.05 51.05 31.66
N ALA A 349 15.64 51.18 32.93
CA ALA A 349 14.75 50.22 33.58
C ALA A 349 13.38 50.12 32.88
N ALA A 350 12.84 51.25 32.40
CA ALA A 350 11.59 51.30 31.65
C ALA A 350 11.73 50.72 30.24
N VAL A 351 12.90 50.84 29.59
CA VAL A 351 13.21 50.20 28.30
C VAL A 351 13.27 48.69 28.47
N TRP A 352 14.00 48.19 29.48
CA TRP A 352 14.11 46.75 29.75
C TRP A 352 12.78 46.11 30.13
N THR A 353 11.98 46.79 30.96
CA THR A 353 10.66 46.31 31.36
C THR A 353 9.71 46.18 30.15
N ARG A 354 9.80 47.12 29.20
CA ARG A 354 9.00 47.08 27.95
C ARG A 354 9.46 45.96 27.01
N ALA A 355 10.77 45.79 26.85
CA ALA A 355 11.33 44.70 26.03
C ALA A 355 10.96 43.31 26.58
N ALA A 356 11.07 43.13 27.89
CA ALA A 356 10.69 41.91 28.59
C ALA A 356 9.19 41.55 28.43
N ASP A 357 8.30 42.53 28.61
CA ASP A 357 6.85 42.30 28.46
C ASP A 357 6.48 41.92 27.02
N ALA A 358 7.12 42.57 26.02
CA ALA A 358 6.90 42.25 24.61
C ALA A 358 7.35 40.82 24.24
N GLU A 359 8.51 40.39 24.73
CA GLU A 359 9.06 39.06 24.48
C GLU A 359 8.20 37.97 25.14
N LEU A 360 7.83 38.14 26.42
CA LEU A 360 6.98 37.18 27.12
C LEU A 360 5.55 37.13 26.57
N ARG A 361 5.01 38.25 26.07
CA ARG A 361 3.74 38.26 25.31
C ARG A 361 3.83 37.46 24.02
N THR A 362 4.98 37.52 23.34
CA THR A 362 5.23 36.74 22.13
C THR A 362 5.22 35.25 22.45
N VAL A 363 5.89 34.81 23.53
CA VAL A 363 5.81 33.41 23.98
C VAL A 363 4.37 32.97 24.26
N VAL A 364 3.61 33.73 25.03
CA VAL A 364 2.21 33.37 25.32
C VAL A 364 1.39 33.32 24.04
N ARG A 365 1.53 34.31 23.15
CA ARG A 365 0.83 34.33 21.86
C ARG A 365 1.19 33.11 21.01
N ASP A 366 2.47 32.80 20.89
CA ASP A 366 2.96 31.65 20.11
C ASP A 366 2.42 30.34 20.67
N VAL A 367 2.47 30.16 21.99
CA VAL A 367 1.88 29.00 22.67
C VAL A 367 0.37 28.94 22.41
N PHE A 368 -0.31 30.08 22.48
CA PHE A 368 -1.75 30.18 22.29
C PHE A 368 -2.18 29.90 20.84
N GLU A 369 -1.41 30.37 19.87
CA GLU A 369 -1.62 30.15 18.45
C GLU A 369 -1.33 28.70 18.06
N ARG A 370 -0.32 28.08 18.68
CA ARG A 370 0.03 26.67 18.44
C ARG A 370 -0.97 25.69 19.08
N HIS A 371 -1.61 26.03 20.21
CA HIS A 371 -2.31 25.04 21.04
C HIS A 371 -3.80 25.31 21.31
N ALA A 372 -4.34 26.52 21.15
CA ALA A 372 -5.72 26.82 21.56
C ALA A 372 -6.75 26.61 20.43
N SER A 373 -7.33 25.40 20.35
CA SER A 373 -8.29 24.96 19.31
C SER A 373 -9.74 25.47 19.48
N SER A 374 -10.07 26.11 20.60
CA SER A 374 -11.46 26.26 21.07
C SER A 374 -11.63 27.57 21.86
N LYS A 375 -12.71 28.37 21.71
CA LYS A 375 -12.99 29.58 22.55
C LYS A 375 -12.91 29.37 24.08
N ASN A 376 -13.20 28.16 24.56
CA ASN A 376 -13.15 27.79 25.98
C ASN A 376 -11.73 27.36 26.37
N SER A 377 -11.02 26.58 25.54
CA SER A 377 -9.59 26.31 25.82
C SER A 377 -8.75 27.58 25.68
N LYS A 378 -9.07 28.47 24.73
CA LYS A 378 -8.56 29.85 24.66
C LYS A 378 -8.79 30.61 25.96
N LYS A 379 -9.96 30.46 26.60
CA LYS A 379 -10.24 31.13 27.86
C LYS A 379 -9.47 30.49 29.03
N THR A 380 -9.40 29.16 29.13
CA THR A 380 -8.74 28.44 30.22
C THR A 380 -7.22 28.47 30.09
N LEU A 381 -6.69 28.02 28.95
CA LEU A 381 -5.26 28.03 28.62
C LEU A 381 -4.74 29.48 28.58
N GLY A 382 -5.56 30.43 28.13
CA GLY A 382 -5.21 31.85 28.10
C GLY A 382 -5.15 32.45 29.50
N ARG A 383 -6.06 32.06 30.39
CA ARG A 383 -6.02 32.47 31.79
C ARG A 383 -4.81 31.86 32.51
N ALA A 384 -4.53 30.58 32.29
CA ALA A 384 -3.39 29.89 32.90
C ALA A 384 -2.04 30.43 32.38
N ALA A 385 -1.88 30.58 31.06
CA ALA A 385 -0.68 31.16 30.47
C ALA A 385 -0.51 32.65 30.80
N ALA A 386 -1.60 33.42 30.92
CA ALA A 386 -1.53 34.81 31.39
C ALA A 386 -1.12 34.90 32.87
N GLU A 387 -1.59 33.99 33.72
CA GLU A 387 -1.19 33.95 35.13
C GLU A 387 0.28 33.53 35.27
N ALA A 388 0.73 32.51 34.52
CA ALA A 388 2.14 32.12 34.45
C ALA A 388 3.03 33.28 33.97
N ARG A 389 2.61 34.01 32.93
CA ARG A 389 3.30 35.21 32.44
C ARG A 389 3.37 36.29 33.51
N LYS A 390 2.27 36.56 34.22
CA LYS A 390 2.20 37.57 35.28
C LYS A 390 3.19 37.25 36.39
N HIS A 391 3.30 35.98 36.78
CA HIS A 391 4.25 35.53 37.80
C HIS A 391 5.70 35.70 37.34
N VAL A 392 6.04 35.15 36.16
CA VAL A 392 7.40 35.23 35.58
C VAL A 392 7.82 36.69 35.34
N PHE A 393 6.91 37.53 34.83
CA PHE A 393 7.17 38.95 34.60
C PHE A 393 7.32 39.75 35.90
N GLY A 394 6.56 39.41 36.94
CA GLY A 394 6.69 40.04 38.27
C GLY A 394 8.06 39.77 38.91
N ASP A 395 8.56 38.54 38.77
CA ASP A 395 9.91 38.17 39.21
C ASP A 395 10.99 38.88 38.40
N LEU A 396 10.85 38.89 37.07
CA LEU A 396 11.78 39.56 36.16
C LEU A 396 11.82 41.08 36.39
N LYS A 397 10.68 41.73 36.61
CA LYS A 397 10.64 43.18 36.86
C LYS A 397 11.43 43.57 38.12
N ARG A 398 11.37 42.74 39.18
CA ARG A 398 12.17 42.96 40.40
C ARG A 398 13.67 42.79 40.15
N SER A 399 14.07 41.87 39.27
CA SER A 399 15.48 41.63 38.95
C SER A 399 16.05 42.68 37.99
N LEU A 400 15.25 43.15 37.01
CA LEU A 400 15.66 44.14 36.02
C LEU A 400 16.00 45.51 36.64
N CYS A 401 15.40 45.88 37.78
CA CYS A 401 15.75 47.11 38.52
C CYS A 401 17.17 47.11 39.11
N ARG A 402 17.87 45.96 39.09
CA ARG A 402 19.22 45.81 39.64
C ARG A 402 20.28 45.54 38.56
N VAL A 403 19.86 45.51 37.30
CA VAL A 403 20.74 45.21 36.17
C VAL A 403 21.70 46.36 35.95
N SER A 404 22.98 46.03 35.87
CA SER A 404 24.07 47.01 35.71
C SER A 404 24.55 47.16 34.27
N SER A 405 24.17 46.24 33.38
CA SER A 405 24.60 46.20 31.98
C SER A 405 23.53 45.66 31.03
N ARG A 406 23.69 45.96 29.74
CA ARG A 406 22.80 45.48 28.68
C ARG A 406 22.76 43.96 28.59
N ASP A 407 23.93 43.32 28.62
CA ASP A 407 24.06 41.86 28.46
C ASP A 407 23.39 41.11 29.62
N GLU A 408 23.50 41.64 30.84
CA GLU A 408 22.83 41.09 32.01
C GLU A 408 21.29 41.18 31.89
N GLY A 409 20.79 42.29 31.33
CA GLY A 409 19.35 42.46 31.02
C GLY A 409 18.85 41.46 29.97
N GLU A 410 19.59 41.28 28.87
CA GLU A 410 19.24 40.32 27.80
C GLU A 410 19.27 38.87 28.31
N GLN A 411 20.25 38.49 29.15
CA GLN A 411 20.33 37.17 29.75
C GLN A 411 19.16 36.88 30.71
N GLN A 412 18.77 37.87 31.55
CA GLN A 412 17.62 37.72 32.44
C GLN A 412 16.30 37.56 31.67
N ILE A 413 16.12 38.29 30.56
CA ILE A 413 14.96 38.15 29.66
C ILE A 413 14.94 36.76 29.02
N ALA A 414 16.06 36.28 28.49
CA ALA A 414 16.16 34.96 27.88
C ALA A 414 15.88 33.82 28.90
N ALA A 415 16.34 33.96 30.15
CA ALA A 415 16.05 33.00 31.22
C ALA A 415 14.56 32.98 31.59
N ALA A 416 13.92 34.16 31.69
CA ALA A 416 12.49 34.27 31.94
C ALA A 416 11.66 33.68 30.80
N ARG A 417 12.10 33.88 29.55
CA ARG A 417 11.49 33.27 28.36
C ARG A 417 11.45 31.74 28.45
N ARG A 418 12.60 31.10 28.75
CA ARG A 418 12.69 29.64 28.92
C ARG A 418 11.80 29.12 30.04
N ARG A 419 11.73 29.83 31.18
CA ARG A 419 10.84 29.46 32.29
C ARG A 419 9.37 29.53 31.90
N LEU A 420 8.96 30.55 31.14
CA LEU A 420 7.59 30.69 30.66
C LEU A 420 7.24 29.63 29.61
N GLU A 421 8.16 29.32 28.68
CA GLU A 421 7.98 28.23 27.70
C GLU A 421 7.79 26.87 28.40
N ALA A 422 8.58 26.59 29.44
CA ALA A 422 8.44 25.38 30.26
C ALA A 422 7.11 25.34 31.03
N ALA A 423 6.70 26.44 31.67
CA ALA A 423 5.43 26.52 32.40
C ALA A 423 4.22 26.36 31.47
N CYS A 424 4.23 27.02 30.31
CA CYS A 424 3.20 26.88 29.29
C CYS A 424 3.12 25.45 28.73
N SER A 425 4.26 24.80 28.51
CA SER A 425 4.31 23.41 28.05
C SER A 425 3.74 22.45 29.09
N ALA A 426 4.02 22.67 30.37
CA ALA A 426 3.44 21.90 31.48
C ALA A 426 1.91 22.09 31.57
N ILE A 427 1.40 23.31 31.40
CA ILE A 427 -0.04 23.60 31.39
C ILE A 427 -0.74 22.90 30.21
N ILE A 428 -0.12 22.90 29.02
CA ILE A 428 -0.65 22.19 27.85
C ILE A 428 -0.62 20.68 28.05
N TYR A 429 0.40 20.18 28.74
CA TYR A 429 0.60 18.78 29.03
C TYR A 429 -0.41 18.23 30.03
N ASP A 430 -0.69 18.98 31.12
CA ASP A 430 -1.72 18.63 32.10
C ASP A 430 -3.13 18.68 31.48
N ASP A 431 -3.42 19.65 30.61
CA ASP A 431 -4.69 19.73 29.87
C ASP A 431 -4.87 18.57 28.88
N ALA A 432 -3.79 18.08 28.26
CA ALA A 432 -3.82 16.99 27.29
C ALA A 432 -4.00 15.59 27.90
N CYS A 433 -3.56 15.39 29.15
CA CYS A 433 -3.77 14.11 29.84
C CYS A 433 -5.24 13.92 30.28
N GLY A 434 -5.97 15.01 30.49
CA GLY A 434 -7.35 14.99 30.97
C GLY A 434 -7.49 14.49 32.42
N ASP A 435 -8.72 14.45 32.92
CA ASP A 435 -9.02 14.00 34.28
C ASP A 435 -9.43 12.51 34.34
N GLY A 436 -9.31 11.92 35.53
CA GLY A 436 -9.72 10.54 35.85
C GLY A 436 -8.62 9.50 35.66
N ALA A 437 -8.94 8.23 35.91
CA ALA A 437 -7.96 7.13 35.99
C ALA A 437 -7.04 7.03 34.75
N ASP A 438 -7.58 7.20 33.53
CA ASP A 438 -6.77 7.16 32.30
C ASP A 438 -5.86 8.39 32.15
N GLY A 439 -6.28 9.55 32.67
CA GLY A 439 -5.47 10.77 32.66
C GLY A 439 -4.39 10.76 33.75
N ASP A 440 -4.69 10.16 34.91
CA ASP A 440 -3.72 9.87 35.96
C ASP A 440 -2.68 8.87 35.48
N LEU A 441 -3.11 7.85 34.72
CA LEU A 441 -2.23 6.87 34.09
C LEU A 441 -1.37 7.47 32.97
N ALA A 442 -1.93 8.33 32.12
CA ALA A 442 -1.16 9.06 31.11
C ALA A 442 -0.10 9.98 31.76
N ARG A 443 -0.47 10.69 32.84
CA ARG A 443 0.46 11.48 33.67
C ARG A 443 1.53 10.60 34.30
N GLU A 444 1.18 9.42 34.79
CA GLU A 444 2.12 8.47 35.38
C GLU A 444 3.13 7.93 34.33
N ILE A 445 2.66 7.49 33.17
CA ILE A 445 3.50 6.99 32.07
C ILE A 445 4.45 8.09 31.58
N LEU A 446 3.92 9.28 31.34
CA LEU A 446 4.71 10.39 30.81
C LEU A 446 5.64 11.03 31.88
N SER A 447 5.29 10.98 33.17
CA SER A 447 6.15 11.48 34.26
C SER A 447 7.30 10.52 34.60
N ARG A 448 7.11 9.21 34.40
CA ARG A 448 8.18 8.21 34.46
C ARG A 448 9.15 8.32 33.28
N GLY A 449 8.68 8.83 32.14
CA GLY A 449 9.45 9.00 30.91
C GLY A 449 10.21 10.32 30.82
N ARG A 450 11.23 10.55 31.67
CA ARG A 450 12.30 11.49 31.28
C ARG A 450 13.12 10.83 30.14
N GLY A 451 12.67 11.01 28.90
CA GLY A 451 13.36 10.50 27.70
C GLY A 451 12.48 9.84 26.63
N CYS A 452 11.19 9.64 26.88
CA CYS A 452 10.28 9.01 25.92
C CYS A 452 9.73 10.06 24.94
N SER A 453 9.78 9.79 23.64
CA SER A 453 9.26 10.72 22.63
C SER A 453 7.73 10.78 22.66
N ARG A 454 7.16 11.92 22.27
CA ARG A 454 5.69 12.10 22.18
C ARG A 454 5.00 11.05 21.30
N LEU A 455 5.73 10.48 20.34
CA LEU A 455 5.24 9.45 19.42
C LEU A 455 5.21 8.06 20.07
N GLU A 456 6.20 7.73 20.90
CA GLU A 456 6.22 6.49 21.69
C GLU A 456 5.07 6.43 22.70
N ALA A 457 4.78 7.57 23.34
CA ALA A 457 3.64 7.67 24.25
C ALA A 457 2.30 7.46 23.52
N LEU A 458 2.14 8.01 22.31
CA LEU A 458 0.93 7.82 21.50
C LEU A 458 0.75 6.35 21.08
N ALA A 459 1.82 5.72 20.62
CA ALA A 459 1.83 4.29 20.27
C ALA A 459 1.44 3.40 21.47
N THR A 460 1.99 3.70 22.65
CA THR A 460 1.69 2.99 23.90
C THR A 460 0.24 3.13 24.31
N VAL A 461 -0.32 4.34 24.22
CA VAL A 461 -1.75 4.59 24.51
C VAL A 461 -2.65 3.86 23.51
N GLN A 462 -2.29 3.85 22.22
CA GLN A 462 -3.05 3.16 21.19
C GLN A 462 -3.04 1.64 21.39
N ALA A 463 -1.90 1.04 21.76
CA ALA A 463 -1.81 -0.37 22.11
C ALA A 463 -2.69 -0.73 23.31
N ARG A 464 -2.67 0.09 24.38
CA ARG A 464 -3.52 -0.13 25.56
C ARG A 464 -5.02 0.05 25.29
N LEU A 465 -5.39 1.02 24.44
CA LEU A 465 -6.79 1.16 24.00
C LEU A 465 -7.24 -0.02 23.14
N TYR A 466 -6.31 -0.66 22.43
CA TYR A 466 -6.56 -1.90 21.71
C TYR A 466 -6.73 -3.06 22.71
N ASP A 467 -5.88 -3.17 23.72
CA ASP A 467 -5.99 -4.17 24.81
C ASP A 467 -7.30 -4.11 25.58
N ALA A 468 -7.72 -2.91 26.02
CA ALA A 468 -8.92 -2.71 26.81
C ALA A 468 -10.19 -3.26 26.09
N ARG A 469 -10.20 -3.26 24.75
CA ARG A 469 -11.30 -3.83 23.94
C ARG A 469 -11.42 -5.34 24.09
N PHE A 470 -10.31 -6.04 24.34
CA PHE A 470 -10.27 -7.48 24.52
C PHE A 470 -10.38 -7.90 25.99
N GLU A 471 -10.01 -7.03 26.93
CA GLU A 471 -10.18 -7.27 28.37
C GLU A 471 -11.66 -7.29 28.78
N ASP A 472 -12.48 -6.36 28.29
CA ASP A 472 -13.92 -6.33 28.58
C ASP A 472 -14.67 -7.56 28.04
N ALA A 473 -14.21 -8.12 26.92
CA ALA A 473 -14.76 -9.35 26.35
C ALA A 473 -14.38 -10.60 27.17
N ALA A 474 -13.37 -10.51 28.05
CA ALA A 474 -12.90 -11.64 28.83
C ALA A 474 -13.78 -11.94 30.06
N VAL A 475 -14.62 -10.99 30.50
CA VAL A 475 -15.32 -11.04 31.80
C VAL A 475 -16.84 -11.24 31.68
N GLY A 476 -17.44 -11.08 30.48
CA GLY A 476 -18.89 -11.19 30.27
C GLY A 476 -19.30 -12.36 29.34
N GLU A 477 -20.49 -12.91 29.58
CA GLU A 477 -21.11 -14.05 28.87
C GLU A 477 -20.83 -14.12 27.36
N ALA A 478 -20.58 -15.35 26.90
CA ALA A 478 -20.11 -15.73 25.56
C ALA A 478 -21.08 -15.44 24.38
N GLY A 479 -21.94 -14.43 24.47
CA GLY A 479 -22.98 -14.14 23.48
C GLY A 479 -23.04 -12.71 22.94
N SER A 480 -22.27 -11.74 23.45
CA SER A 480 -22.34 -10.37 22.91
C SER A 480 -21.44 -10.23 21.69
N ALA A 481 -22.06 -9.97 20.54
CA ALA A 481 -21.46 -9.70 19.24
C ALA A 481 -20.12 -8.97 19.32
N ASP A 482 -19.19 -9.41 18.47
CA ASP A 482 -17.84 -8.90 18.32
C ASP A 482 -17.81 -7.35 18.32
N LYS A 483 -17.38 -6.77 19.44
CA LYS A 483 -17.31 -5.31 19.65
C LYS A 483 -16.16 -4.67 18.85
N ALA A 484 -15.35 -5.46 18.13
CA ALA A 484 -14.23 -4.97 17.33
C ALA A 484 -14.69 -4.15 16.10
N GLY A 485 -15.96 -4.27 15.68
CA GLY A 485 -16.53 -3.46 14.60
C GLY A 485 -15.92 -3.73 13.21
N VAL A 486 -15.23 -4.85 13.04
CA VAL A 486 -14.59 -5.25 11.78
C VAL A 486 -15.39 -6.32 11.02
N GLU A 487 -16.27 -7.06 11.71
CA GLU A 487 -16.89 -8.27 11.14
C GLU A 487 -18.39 -8.15 10.94
N GLU A 488 -18.82 -7.67 9.77
CA GLU A 488 -20.14 -8.03 9.23
C GLU A 488 -20.22 -7.85 7.70
N VAL A 489 -19.38 -8.56 6.92
CA VAL A 489 -19.68 -8.84 5.50
C VAL A 489 -19.17 -10.23 5.16
N LYS A 490 -20.07 -11.23 5.14
CA LYS A 490 -19.77 -12.64 4.83
C LYS A 490 -19.81 -12.99 3.35
N ASP A 491 -20.23 -12.08 2.47
CA ASP A 491 -20.51 -12.44 1.09
C ASP A 491 -19.78 -11.52 0.10
N VAL A 492 -19.29 -12.09 -1.01
CA VAL A 492 -18.77 -11.44 -2.24
C VAL A 492 -17.24 -11.30 -2.39
N MET A 493 -16.40 -11.78 -1.46
CA MET A 493 -14.94 -11.94 -1.73
C MET A 493 -14.52 -13.40 -1.56
N VAL A 494 -13.47 -13.79 -2.28
CA VAL A 494 -12.71 -15.01 -1.96
C VAL A 494 -12.47 -14.96 -0.46
N SER A 495 -13.01 -15.92 0.29
CA SER A 495 -12.86 -15.93 1.74
C SER A 495 -11.38 -15.78 2.05
N GLU A 496 -11.03 -14.95 3.04
CA GLU A 496 -9.62 -14.74 3.44
C GLU A 496 -8.89 -16.09 3.61
N ALA A 497 -9.67 -17.09 4.02
CA ALA A 497 -9.37 -18.52 4.01
C ALA A 497 -8.77 -19.09 2.72
N SER A 498 -9.40 -18.88 1.56
CA SER A 498 -8.89 -19.38 0.27
C SER A 498 -7.62 -18.66 -0.17
N ALA A 499 -7.46 -17.37 0.14
CA ALA A 499 -6.24 -16.62 -0.15
C ALA A 499 -5.06 -17.14 0.68
N PHE A 500 -5.31 -17.45 1.97
CA PHE A 500 -4.32 -18.10 2.82
C PHE A 500 -3.93 -19.49 2.30
N ARG A 501 -4.89 -20.36 1.96
CA ARG A 501 -4.61 -21.69 1.40
C ARG A 501 -3.78 -21.62 0.12
N ALA A 502 -4.13 -20.72 -0.81
CA ALA A 502 -3.34 -20.49 -2.02
C ALA A 502 -1.92 -20.01 -1.67
N GLY A 503 -1.78 -19.12 -0.69
CA GLY A 503 -0.48 -18.65 -0.23
C GLY A 503 0.37 -19.77 0.38
N LEU A 504 -0.21 -20.60 1.25
CA LEU A 504 0.47 -21.74 1.86
C LEU A 504 0.93 -22.75 0.81
N ARG A 505 0.06 -23.04 -0.15
CA ARG A 505 0.36 -23.93 -1.28
C ARG A 505 1.47 -23.40 -2.18
N LEU A 506 1.48 -22.09 -2.49
CA LEU A 506 2.55 -21.44 -3.26
C LEU A 506 3.90 -21.45 -2.54
N ALA A 507 3.87 -21.41 -1.22
CA ALA A 507 5.08 -21.41 -0.40
C ALA A 507 5.62 -22.82 -0.12
N ARG A 508 4.80 -23.88 -0.29
CA ARG A 508 5.24 -25.27 -0.14
C ARG A 508 6.35 -25.62 -1.14
N SER A 509 7.57 -25.63 -0.63
CA SER A 509 8.57 -26.60 -1.05
C SER A 509 8.35 -27.88 -0.24
N ARG A 510 8.64 -29.06 -0.79
CA ARG A 510 8.44 -30.40 -0.16
C ARG A 510 9.14 -30.54 1.21
N ARG A 511 8.60 -29.93 2.25
CA ARG A 511 9.15 -29.88 3.61
C ARG A 511 8.21 -30.55 4.58
N ASP A 512 8.81 -31.17 5.58
CA ASP A 512 8.20 -31.68 6.80
C ASP A 512 7.55 -30.59 7.66
N ARG A 513 7.89 -29.31 7.42
CA ARG A 513 7.35 -28.16 8.14
C ARG A 513 7.05 -26.98 7.22
N ALA A 514 5.86 -26.40 7.37
CA ALA A 514 5.48 -25.10 6.82
C ALA A 514 5.36 -24.07 7.95
N SER A 515 5.68 -22.81 7.68
CA SER A 515 5.79 -21.74 8.67
C SER A 515 5.03 -20.48 8.25
N VAL A 516 4.18 -19.97 9.14
CA VAL A 516 3.31 -18.82 8.89
C VAL A 516 3.50 -17.78 9.99
N VAL A 517 3.55 -16.49 9.64
CA VAL A 517 3.34 -15.39 10.59
C VAL A 517 1.89 -14.93 10.47
N ASP A 518 1.14 -14.93 11.56
CA ASP A 518 -0.15 -14.25 11.68
C ASP A 518 0.07 -12.91 12.38
N PHE A 519 0.40 -11.88 11.58
CA PHE A 519 0.68 -10.54 12.08
C PHE A 519 -0.62 -9.77 12.28
N GLY A 520 -0.90 -9.47 13.54
CA GLY A 520 -2.17 -8.90 13.95
C GLY A 520 -3.26 -9.94 14.10
N CYS A 521 -2.95 -11.06 14.77
CA CYS A 521 -3.83 -12.21 14.86
C CYS A 521 -5.18 -11.90 15.52
N GLY A 522 -5.29 -10.80 16.28
CA GLY A 522 -6.52 -10.40 16.94
C GLY A 522 -7.02 -11.50 17.88
N ASP A 523 -8.30 -11.84 17.78
CA ASP A 523 -8.96 -12.89 18.56
C ASP A 523 -8.72 -14.32 18.04
N GLY A 524 -7.84 -14.50 17.05
CA GLY A 524 -7.55 -15.80 16.45
C GLY A 524 -8.57 -16.25 15.40
N ARG A 525 -9.24 -15.32 14.71
CA ARG A 525 -10.20 -15.63 13.64
C ARG A 525 -9.69 -16.61 12.57
N PHE A 526 -8.39 -16.61 12.28
CA PHE A 526 -7.78 -17.49 11.28
C PHE A 526 -7.41 -18.88 11.78
N VAL A 527 -7.46 -19.15 13.08
CA VAL A 527 -6.98 -20.43 13.64
C VAL A 527 -7.73 -21.63 13.06
N GLN A 528 -9.03 -21.48 12.82
CA GLN A 528 -9.82 -22.53 12.18
C GLN A 528 -9.36 -22.80 10.74
N GLU A 529 -8.93 -21.75 10.03
CA GLU A 529 -8.40 -21.93 8.68
C GLU A 529 -6.99 -22.52 8.70
N PHE A 530 -6.14 -22.19 9.67
CA PHE A 530 -4.84 -22.87 9.83
C PHE A 530 -5.03 -24.39 9.94
N THR A 531 -6.04 -24.79 10.70
CA THR A 531 -6.41 -26.21 10.84
C THR A 531 -6.84 -26.82 9.50
N ARG A 532 -7.80 -26.20 8.81
CA ARG A 532 -8.29 -26.71 7.51
C ARG A 532 -7.21 -26.73 6.43
N ALA A 533 -6.40 -25.68 6.37
CA ALA A 533 -5.28 -25.59 5.44
C ALA A 533 -4.23 -26.65 5.76
N ALA A 534 -3.95 -26.93 7.03
CA ALA A 534 -3.06 -28.02 7.39
C ALA A 534 -3.61 -29.39 6.95
N GLU A 535 -4.90 -29.66 7.16
CA GLU A 535 -5.54 -30.92 6.73
C GLU A 535 -5.46 -31.14 5.21
N VAL A 536 -5.70 -30.08 4.43
CA VAL A 536 -5.77 -30.17 2.96
C VAL A 536 -4.40 -30.05 2.32
N GLU A 537 -3.56 -29.16 2.84
CA GLU A 537 -2.33 -28.72 2.19
C GLU A 537 -1.07 -29.33 2.80
N LEU A 538 -1.09 -30.14 3.86
CA LEU A 538 0.14 -30.77 4.37
C LEU A 538 0.23 -32.25 4.02
N GLU A 539 1.46 -32.73 3.82
CA GLU A 539 1.72 -34.18 3.75
C GLU A 539 1.42 -34.83 5.11
N PRO A 540 1.04 -36.12 5.15
CA PRO A 540 1.01 -36.90 6.37
C PRO A 540 2.29 -36.73 7.20
N GLY A 541 2.13 -36.51 8.50
CA GLY A 541 3.23 -36.27 9.44
C GLY A 541 3.89 -34.89 9.39
N ALA A 542 3.49 -33.99 8.49
CA ALA A 542 4.05 -32.64 8.44
C ALA A 542 3.39 -31.67 9.45
N THR A 543 4.12 -30.62 9.80
CA THR A 543 3.69 -29.60 10.79
C THR A 543 3.48 -28.23 10.14
N LEU A 544 2.33 -27.61 10.43
CA LEU A 544 2.10 -26.17 10.21
C LEU A 544 2.47 -25.42 11.49
N PHE A 545 3.58 -24.71 11.47
CA PHE A 545 3.98 -23.80 12.53
C PHE A 545 3.42 -22.41 12.24
N VAL A 546 2.71 -21.82 13.19
CA VAL A 546 2.16 -20.47 13.10
C VAL A 546 2.70 -19.63 14.24
N LEU A 547 3.33 -18.50 13.93
CA LEU A 547 3.64 -17.48 14.92
C LEU A 547 2.52 -16.43 14.92
N ALA A 548 1.64 -16.50 15.92
CA ALA A 548 0.63 -15.48 16.19
C ALA A 548 1.31 -14.28 16.87
N TYR A 549 1.45 -13.19 16.13
CA TYR A 549 2.08 -11.97 16.60
C TYR A 549 1.05 -10.85 16.75
N ASP A 550 0.98 -10.23 17.93
CA ASP A 550 0.15 -9.03 18.12
C ASP A 550 0.79 -8.10 19.16
N VAL A 551 0.56 -6.80 19.00
CA VAL A 551 0.98 -5.78 19.98
C VAL A 551 0.04 -5.71 21.19
N SER A 552 -1.13 -6.37 21.10
CA SER A 552 -2.08 -6.50 22.19
C SER A 552 -1.96 -7.86 22.91
N PRO A 553 -1.48 -7.87 24.17
CA PRO A 553 -1.63 -9.01 25.08
C PRO A 553 -3.06 -9.53 25.16
N GLY A 554 -4.05 -8.63 25.16
CA GLY A 554 -5.47 -8.98 25.21
C GLY A 554 -5.91 -9.81 23.99
N ALA A 555 -5.50 -9.40 22.80
CA ALA A 555 -5.72 -10.12 21.55
C ALA A 555 -5.05 -11.52 21.59
N LEU A 556 -3.77 -11.59 21.96
CA LEU A 556 -3.07 -12.88 22.08
C LEU A 556 -3.73 -13.84 23.07
N LYS A 557 -4.21 -13.32 24.21
CA LYS A 557 -4.96 -14.11 25.20
C LYS A 557 -6.30 -14.58 24.65
N ALA A 558 -7.00 -13.75 23.87
CA ALA A 558 -8.24 -14.13 23.20
C ALA A 558 -8.00 -15.21 22.14
N CYS A 559 -6.98 -15.04 21.28
CA CYS A 559 -6.53 -16.01 20.29
C CYS A 559 -6.19 -17.35 20.95
N ARG A 560 -5.35 -17.36 21.99
CA ARG A 560 -5.00 -18.58 22.75
C ARG A 560 -6.24 -19.26 23.33
N ARG A 561 -7.16 -18.50 23.93
CA ARG A 561 -8.41 -19.03 24.48
C ARG A 561 -9.26 -19.68 23.39
N ARG A 562 -9.38 -19.07 22.22
CA ARG A 562 -10.09 -19.62 21.07
C ARG A 562 -9.46 -20.93 20.59
N CYS A 563 -8.14 -21.00 20.51
CA CYS A 563 -7.44 -22.25 20.19
C CYS A 563 -7.80 -23.38 21.16
N VAL A 564 -7.69 -23.12 22.47
CA VAL A 564 -7.89 -24.16 23.51
C VAL A 564 -9.37 -24.50 23.67
N ARG A 565 -10.22 -23.50 23.90
CA ARG A 565 -11.63 -23.70 24.27
C ARG A 565 -12.50 -24.05 23.07
N ASP A 566 -12.32 -23.34 21.95
CA ASP A 566 -13.27 -23.42 20.83
C ASP A 566 -12.80 -24.42 19.77
N LEU A 567 -11.49 -24.67 19.67
CA LEU A 567 -10.90 -25.52 18.63
C LEU A 567 -10.15 -26.75 19.17
N GLY A 568 -10.07 -26.92 20.49
CA GLY A 568 -9.53 -28.13 21.13
C GLY A 568 -8.02 -28.32 20.96
N PHE A 569 -7.25 -27.25 20.89
CA PHE A 569 -5.79 -27.33 20.94
C PHE A 569 -5.32 -27.69 22.36
N ALA A 570 -4.28 -28.53 22.45
CA ALA A 570 -3.54 -28.75 23.68
C ALA A 570 -2.77 -27.48 24.06
N ASN A 571 -2.77 -27.14 25.35
CA ASN A 571 -2.06 -25.97 25.86
C ASN A 571 -0.67 -26.39 26.34
N ASP A 572 0.35 -25.90 25.65
CA ASP A 572 1.75 -26.15 25.95
C ASP A 572 2.36 -24.91 26.63
N ARG A 573 3.58 -25.04 27.17
CA ARG A 573 4.25 -23.95 27.90
C ARG A 573 4.44 -22.71 27.02
N ASP A 574 4.87 -22.92 25.78
CA ASP A 574 5.28 -21.85 24.86
C ASP A 574 4.22 -21.54 23.79
N GLY A 575 3.14 -22.32 23.72
CA GLY A 575 2.15 -22.20 22.64
C GLY A 575 0.93 -23.10 22.83
N VAL A 576 0.28 -23.43 21.72
CA VAL A 576 -0.79 -24.43 21.65
C VAL A 576 -0.56 -25.33 20.46
N SER A 577 -0.91 -26.61 20.57
CA SER A 577 -0.72 -27.58 19.50
C SER A 577 -1.98 -28.41 19.25
N LYS A 578 -2.17 -28.88 18.02
CA LYS A 578 -3.26 -29.79 17.67
C LYS A 578 -2.77 -30.82 16.66
N VAL A 579 -2.96 -32.10 16.99
CA VAL A 579 -2.75 -33.21 16.08
C VAL A 579 -4.03 -33.41 15.27
N LEU A 580 -3.87 -33.54 13.96
CA LEU A 580 -4.91 -33.72 12.95
C LEU A 580 -4.83 -35.13 12.36
N ALA A 581 -5.66 -35.43 11.37
CA ALA A 581 -5.62 -36.70 10.67
C ALA A 581 -4.25 -36.94 9.99
N ASP A 582 -3.84 -38.21 9.91
CA ASP A 582 -2.58 -38.69 9.35
C ASP A 582 -1.34 -38.05 10.00
N ASP A 583 -1.38 -37.88 11.33
CA ASP A 583 -0.32 -37.30 12.16
C ASP A 583 0.13 -35.88 11.77
N ARG A 584 -0.66 -35.18 10.93
CA ARG A 584 -0.44 -33.76 10.64
C ARG A 584 -0.57 -32.95 11.91
N ARG A 585 0.19 -31.87 12.05
CA ARG A 585 0.17 -31.04 13.26
C ARG A 585 0.01 -29.57 12.93
N VAL A 586 -0.70 -28.85 13.79
CA VAL A 586 -0.69 -27.39 13.82
C VAL A 586 -0.11 -26.97 15.16
N GLU A 587 0.96 -26.18 15.12
CA GLU A 587 1.61 -25.61 16.30
C GLU A 587 1.47 -24.10 16.19
N ILE A 588 0.97 -23.46 17.25
CA ILE A 588 0.80 -22.01 17.31
C ILE A 588 1.59 -21.48 18.49
N GLU A 589 2.61 -20.68 18.18
CA GLU A 589 3.36 -19.90 19.15
C GLU A 589 2.80 -18.48 19.23
N PHE A 590 2.78 -17.89 20.42
CA PHE A 590 2.29 -16.53 20.65
C PHE A 590 3.46 -15.60 20.97
N ALA A 591 3.62 -14.55 20.17
CA ALA A 591 4.62 -13.52 20.39
C ALA A 591 3.95 -12.17 20.63
N GLU A 592 4.17 -11.62 21.82
CA GLU A 592 3.83 -10.24 22.14
C GLU A 592 4.78 -9.30 21.41
N GLY A 593 4.19 -8.40 20.64
CA GLY A 593 4.86 -7.34 19.93
C GLY A 593 4.93 -6.06 20.73
N ASP A 594 5.85 -5.19 20.32
CA ASP A 594 5.93 -3.83 20.84
C ASP A 594 5.44 -2.86 19.75
N ALA A 595 4.41 -2.08 20.05
CA ALA A 595 3.85 -1.07 19.15
C ALA A 595 4.87 0.02 18.77
N THR A 596 5.94 0.15 19.54
CA THR A 596 7.07 1.05 19.31
C THR A 596 8.29 0.36 18.70
N ALA A 597 8.33 -0.97 18.56
CA ALA A 597 9.46 -1.66 17.93
C ALA A 597 9.59 -1.32 16.44
N PRO A 598 10.79 -0.89 15.98
CA PRO A 598 11.00 -0.60 14.56
C PRO A 598 10.83 -1.88 13.72
N PRO A 599 10.50 -1.77 12.43
CA PRO A 599 10.28 -2.91 11.54
C PRO A 599 11.43 -3.92 11.54
N ARG A 600 12.69 -3.46 11.63
CA ARG A 600 13.87 -4.35 11.77
C ARG A 600 13.83 -5.18 13.06
N ALA A 601 13.48 -4.58 14.19
CA ALA A 601 13.39 -5.30 15.46
C ALA A 601 12.28 -6.36 15.43
N VAL A 602 11.15 -6.04 14.80
CA VAL A 602 10.08 -7.03 14.58
C VAL A 602 10.54 -8.12 13.62
N GLU A 603 11.23 -7.77 12.54
CA GLU A 603 11.85 -8.75 11.63
C GLU A 603 12.78 -9.72 12.39
N ASP A 604 13.64 -9.20 13.27
CA ASP A 604 14.57 -9.99 14.08
C ASP A 604 13.87 -10.87 15.11
N ILE A 605 12.78 -10.38 15.72
CA ILE A 605 11.94 -11.19 16.62
C ILE A 605 11.32 -12.35 15.82
N LEU A 606 10.70 -12.05 14.69
CA LEU A 606 10.03 -13.05 13.85
C LEU A 606 11.04 -14.10 13.35
N ARG A 607 12.22 -13.69 12.86
CA ARG A 607 13.29 -14.63 12.42
C ARG A 607 13.78 -15.51 13.56
N ARG A 608 14.06 -14.94 14.75
CA ARG A 608 14.55 -15.72 15.90
C ARG A 608 13.57 -16.80 16.34
N ARG A 609 12.26 -16.52 16.27
CA ARG A 609 11.19 -17.48 16.57
C ARG A 609 11.02 -18.59 15.52
N ASN A 610 11.67 -18.47 14.36
CA ASN A 610 11.69 -19.50 13.33
C ASN A 610 13.09 -20.09 13.11
N ASP A 611 13.90 -20.17 14.17
CA ASP A 611 15.28 -20.68 14.14
C ASP A 611 16.18 -19.94 13.11
N GLY A 612 15.92 -18.65 12.90
CA GLY A 612 16.61 -17.83 11.91
C GLY A 612 16.14 -18.01 10.46
N ARG A 613 15.13 -18.86 10.21
CA ARG A 613 14.60 -19.13 8.87
C ARG A 613 13.56 -18.10 8.45
N ASP A 614 13.48 -17.85 7.14
CA ASP A 614 12.34 -17.17 6.51
C ASP A 614 11.06 -17.99 6.74
N TYR A 615 9.93 -17.30 6.85
CA TYR A 615 8.61 -17.91 6.85
C TYR A 615 8.18 -18.27 5.43
N ASP A 616 7.25 -19.21 5.31
CA ASP A 616 6.64 -19.58 4.04
C ASP A 616 5.55 -18.55 3.66
N VAL A 617 4.76 -18.10 4.64
CA VAL A 617 3.69 -17.10 4.44
C VAL A 617 3.71 -16.06 5.56
N VAL A 618 3.51 -14.79 5.22
CA VAL A 618 3.10 -13.76 6.19
C VAL A 618 1.67 -13.36 5.91
N LEU A 619 0.81 -13.47 6.92
CA LEU A 619 -0.54 -12.91 6.96
C LEU A 619 -0.47 -11.57 7.69
N SER A 620 -0.98 -10.52 7.06
CA SER A 620 -1.02 -9.18 7.66
C SER A 620 -2.47 -8.73 7.78
N GLY A 621 -2.98 -8.68 9.02
CA GLY A 621 -4.30 -8.14 9.33
C GLY A 621 -4.30 -6.61 9.30
N TRP A 622 -5.28 -6.00 8.64
CA TRP A 622 -5.41 -4.53 8.60
C TRP A 622 -5.58 -3.90 9.98
N GLY A 623 -6.23 -4.59 10.92
CA GLY A 623 -6.42 -4.11 12.30
C GLY A 623 -5.10 -3.70 12.94
N SER A 624 -4.14 -4.61 13.02
CA SER A 624 -2.88 -4.36 13.73
C SER A 624 -1.87 -3.57 12.88
N THR A 625 -1.88 -3.73 11.55
CA THR A 625 -1.05 -2.87 10.67
C THR A 625 -1.51 -1.41 10.69
N SER A 626 -2.79 -1.16 10.93
CA SER A 626 -3.35 0.18 11.17
C SER A 626 -3.20 0.66 12.62
N ALA A 627 -3.01 -0.27 13.57
CA ALA A 627 -2.70 0.02 14.96
C ALA A 627 -1.25 0.48 15.14
N ILE A 628 -0.36 0.14 14.20
CA ILE A 628 0.98 0.72 14.11
C ILE A 628 0.81 2.18 13.67
N PRO A 629 1.10 3.16 14.54
CA PRO A 629 0.97 4.56 14.19
C PRO A 629 1.91 4.87 13.02
N ASP A 630 1.43 5.71 12.09
CA ASP A 630 2.20 6.15 10.94
C ASP A 630 3.27 7.16 11.38
N LEU A 631 4.29 6.64 12.09
CA LEU A 631 5.45 7.41 12.46
C LEU A 631 6.30 7.55 11.20
N VAL A 632 6.63 8.79 10.85
CA VAL A 632 7.75 9.03 9.95
C VAL A 632 8.99 8.68 10.77
N GLU A 633 9.65 7.57 10.45
CA GLU A 633 10.97 7.29 11.03
C GLU A 633 11.89 8.44 10.58
N VAL A 634 12.36 9.22 11.56
CA VAL A 634 13.31 10.32 11.33
C VAL A 634 14.73 9.76 11.14
N ASP A 635 14.93 8.48 11.44
CA ASP A 635 16.22 7.81 11.28
C ASP A 635 16.35 7.31 9.84
N ALA A 636 16.77 8.24 8.98
CA ALA A 636 17.54 7.88 7.80
C ALA A 636 18.73 7.03 8.27
N ASP A 637 18.90 5.82 7.73
CA ASP A 637 20.23 5.23 7.63
C ASP A 637 21.12 6.36 7.03
N GLU A 638 22.05 6.91 7.81
CA GLU A 638 22.93 8.03 7.38
C GLU A 638 23.68 7.68 6.08
N ASP A 639 23.82 6.38 5.79
CA ASP A 639 24.46 5.84 4.60
C ASP A 639 23.56 5.79 3.34
N ASN A 640 22.25 6.09 3.43
CA ASN A 640 21.34 6.01 2.28
C ASN A 640 20.49 7.27 2.11
N SER A 641 21.16 8.40 1.90
CA SER A 641 20.58 9.74 1.68
C SER A 641 19.59 9.86 0.51
N ASN A 642 19.44 8.82 -0.32
CA ASN A 642 18.49 8.76 -1.43
C ASN A 642 17.19 8.00 -1.12
N ALA A 643 17.06 7.35 0.05
CA ALA A 643 15.82 6.69 0.43
C ALA A 643 14.82 7.73 0.92
N SER A 644 13.73 7.95 0.16
CA SER A 644 12.60 8.74 0.62
C SER A 644 12.08 8.15 1.93
N PRO A 645 11.82 8.95 2.99
CA PRO A 645 11.40 8.43 4.29
C PRO A 645 10.17 7.55 4.11
N SER A 646 10.36 6.24 4.24
CA SER A 646 9.26 5.29 4.15
C SER A 646 8.45 5.41 5.42
N ASN A 647 7.15 5.62 5.27
CA ASN A 647 6.28 5.63 6.44
C ASN A 647 6.32 4.24 7.12
N ARG A 648 6.20 4.19 8.45
CA ARG A 648 6.44 2.98 9.23
C ARG A 648 5.64 1.76 8.76
N GLN A 649 4.41 1.97 8.29
CA GLN A 649 3.58 0.91 7.70
C GLN A 649 4.23 0.29 6.44
N THR A 650 4.80 1.12 5.56
CA THR A 650 5.51 0.64 4.36
C THR A 650 6.75 -0.15 4.75
N ALA A 651 7.50 0.32 5.75
CA ALA A 651 8.68 -0.39 6.25
C ALA A 651 8.33 -1.75 6.88
N PHE A 652 7.18 -1.88 7.55
CA PHE A 652 6.64 -3.18 8.00
C PHE A 652 6.27 -4.10 6.84
N ILE A 653 5.57 -3.60 5.82
CA ILE A 653 5.24 -4.40 4.62
C ILE A 653 6.52 -4.88 3.92
N GLN A 654 7.52 -4.01 3.80
CA GLN A 654 8.83 -4.39 3.26
C GLN A 654 9.52 -5.45 4.12
N ALA A 655 9.46 -5.34 5.45
CA ALA A 655 9.97 -6.36 6.36
C ALA A 655 9.25 -7.71 6.15
N PHE A 656 7.92 -7.71 6.03
CA PHE A 656 7.15 -8.92 5.75
C PHE A 656 7.49 -9.53 4.39
N ALA A 657 7.68 -8.72 3.36
CA ALA A 657 8.09 -9.18 2.03
C ALA A 657 9.53 -9.76 2.02
N ARG A 658 10.38 -9.41 2.98
CA ARG A 658 11.69 -10.05 3.20
C ARG A 658 11.60 -11.31 4.06
N LEU A 659 10.63 -11.38 4.96
CA LEU A 659 10.42 -12.53 5.86
C LEU A 659 9.77 -13.72 5.17
N ALA A 660 8.96 -13.50 4.14
CA ALA A 660 8.32 -14.58 3.41
C ALA A 660 8.23 -14.30 1.90
N PRO A 661 8.31 -15.36 1.07
CA PRO A 661 8.09 -15.25 -0.37
C PRO A 661 6.62 -14.99 -0.73
N VAL A 662 5.70 -15.19 0.22
CA VAL A 662 4.26 -14.95 0.07
C VAL A 662 3.77 -14.03 1.19
N LEU A 663 3.23 -12.88 0.79
CA LEU A 663 2.55 -11.94 1.68
C LEU A 663 1.06 -11.94 1.34
N VAL A 664 0.24 -12.41 2.28
CA VAL A 664 -1.22 -12.35 2.20
C VAL A 664 -1.68 -11.17 3.05
N GLN A 665 -2.02 -10.08 2.38
CA GLN A 665 -2.58 -8.92 3.06
C GLN A 665 -4.08 -9.11 3.20
N VAL A 666 -4.52 -9.30 4.45
CA VAL A 666 -5.92 -9.47 4.77
C VAL A 666 -6.54 -8.09 4.93
N VAL A 667 -7.09 -7.59 3.82
CA VAL A 667 -7.79 -6.32 3.79
C VAL A 667 -9.13 -6.50 4.47
N SER A 668 -9.37 -5.80 5.58
CA SER A 668 -10.72 -5.55 6.08
C SER A 668 -11.51 -5.00 4.91
N SER A 669 -12.43 -5.80 4.38
CA SER A 669 -12.84 -5.68 2.99
C SER A 669 -13.24 -4.25 2.64
N ALA A 670 -12.73 -3.76 1.50
CA ALA A 670 -13.33 -2.62 0.81
C ALA A 670 -14.83 -2.86 0.49
N ASN A 671 -15.32 -4.11 0.63
CA ASN A 671 -16.73 -4.47 0.51
C ASN A 671 -17.62 -3.95 1.65
N ASN A 672 -17.08 -3.67 2.85
CA ASN A 672 -17.85 -2.99 3.92
C ASN A 672 -18.34 -1.60 3.47
N PHE A 673 -17.74 -1.06 2.42
CA PHE A 673 -18.01 0.27 1.90
C PHE A 673 -18.72 0.26 0.55
N ALA A 674 -18.59 -0.80 -0.26
CA ALA A 674 -19.12 -0.85 -1.62
C ALA A 674 -20.67 -0.82 -1.66
N GLY A 675 -21.34 -1.60 -0.80
CA GLY A 675 -22.81 -1.62 -0.70
C GLY A 675 -23.38 -0.26 -0.27
N PRO A 676 -22.97 0.26 0.89
CA PRO A 676 -23.30 1.62 1.33
C PRO A 676 -22.97 2.71 0.29
N ALA A 677 -21.80 2.66 -0.33
CA ALA A 677 -21.41 3.62 -1.37
C ALA A 677 -22.36 3.59 -2.57
N LYS A 678 -22.73 2.39 -3.04
CA LYS A 678 -23.67 2.19 -4.15
C LYS A 678 -25.07 2.68 -3.78
N GLN A 679 -25.58 2.29 -2.61
CA GLN A 679 -26.87 2.76 -2.10
C GLN A 679 -26.95 4.28 -2.07
N TYR A 680 -25.91 4.96 -1.56
CA TYR A 680 -25.87 6.41 -1.52
C TYR A 680 -25.62 7.05 -2.90
N ALA A 681 -24.99 6.35 -3.84
CA ALA A 681 -24.93 6.78 -5.24
C ALA A 681 -26.32 6.73 -5.90
N ASP A 682 -27.09 5.67 -5.64
CA ASP A 682 -28.44 5.45 -6.15
C ASP A 682 -29.43 6.46 -5.54
N LEU A 683 -29.39 6.69 -4.22
CA LEU A 683 -30.18 7.73 -3.54
C LEU A 683 -29.92 9.12 -4.13
N ARG A 684 -28.67 9.41 -4.52
CA ARG A 684 -28.34 10.68 -5.19
C ARG A 684 -28.81 10.74 -6.63
N ALA A 685 -28.78 9.62 -7.35
CA ALA A 685 -29.35 9.55 -8.69
C ALA A 685 -30.86 9.78 -8.63
N ALA A 686 -31.56 9.12 -7.70
CA ALA A 686 -32.97 9.33 -7.43
C ALA A 686 -33.28 10.77 -7.02
N ARG A 687 -32.46 11.39 -6.15
CA ARG A 687 -32.62 12.80 -5.76
C ARG A 687 -32.53 13.74 -6.97
N ARG A 688 -31.61 13.47 -7.91
CA ARG A 688 -31.48 14.26 -9.16
C ARG A 688 -32.67 14.07 -10.08
N ALA A 689 -33.23 12.87 -10.14
CA ALA A 689 -34.39 12.53 -10.97
C ALA A 689 -35.74 13.00 -10.38
N ALA A 690 -35.81 13.23 -9.06
CA ALA A 690 -37.04 13.64 -8.37
C ALA A 690 -37.58 14.97 -8.91
N THR A 691 -38.84 14.95 -9.37
CA THR A 691 -39.54 16.10 -9.96
C THR A 691 -40.29 16.91 -8.91
N THR A 692 -40.62 16.30 -7.77
CA THR A 692 -41.39 16.95 -6.70
C THR A 692 -40.52 17.44 -5.53
N ARG A 693 -40.95 18.51 -4.86
CA ARG A 693 -40.27 19.04 -3.67
C ARG A 693 -40.38 18.10 -2.47
N ALA A 694 -41.45 17.31 -2.39
CA ALA A 694 -41.68 16.35 -1.32
C ALA A 694 -40.70 15.16 -1.42
N GLU A 695 -40.56 14.56 -2.60
CA GLU A 695 -39.57 13.48 -2.83
C GLU A 695 -38.15 13.94 -2.58
N ARG A 696 -37.78 15.13 -3.07
CA ARG A 696 -36.44 15.69 -2.80
C ARG A 696 -36.17 15.79 -1.31
N ARG A 697 -37.12 16.30 -0.51
CA ARG A 697 -36.98 16.38 0.95
C ARG A 697 -36.83 15.01 1.62
N GLN A 698 -37.57 14.00 1.15
CA GLN A 698 -37.47 12.64 1.66
C GLN A 698 -36.11 12.00 1.34
N LEU A 699 -35.65 12.12 0.10
CA LEU A 699 -34.35 11.62 -0.33
C LEU A 699 -33.19 12.37 0.37
N ASP A 700 -33.34 13.67 0.61
CA ASP A 700 -32.39 14.47 1.37
C ASP A 700 -32.27 13.98 2.83
N ALA A 701 -33.40 13.61 3.45
CA ALA A 701 -33.41 13.05 4.80
C ALA A 701 -32.74 11.66 4.87
N GLN A 702 -32.80 10.87 3.79
CA GLN A 702 -32.09 9.58 3.70
C GLN A 702 -30.59 9.76 3.40
N ILE A 703 -30.25 10.75 2.56
CA ILE A 703 -28.86 11.10 2.23
C ILE A 703 -28.12 11.70 3.45
N ARG A 704 -28.82 12.42 4.33
CA ARG A 704 -28.24 13.03 5.55
C ARG A 704 -26.97 13.83 5.21
N LEU A 705 -25.87 13.61 5.95
CA LEU A 705 -24.57 14.27 5.72
C LEU A 705 -23.79 13.73 4.51
N ALA A 706 -24.23 12.63 3.89
CA ALA A 706 -23.54 12.02 2.76
C ALA A 706 -23.93 12.68 1.42
N ALA A 707 -23.83 14.01 1.35
CA ALA A 707 -24.31 14.78 0.19
C ALA A 707 -23.35 14.73 -1.02
N ARG A 708 -22.06 14.41 -0.83
CA ARG A 708 -21.02 14.43 -1.90
C ARG A 708 -20.53 13.05 -2.34
N PRO A 709 -20.24 12.83 -3.63
CA PRO A 709 -19.67 11.58 -4.11
C PRO A 709 -18.49 11.11 -3.23
N GLY A 710 -18.48 9.84 -2.84
CA GLY A 710 -17.48 9.30 -1.89
C GLY A 710 -17.88 9.41 -0.41
N GLN A 711 -19.03 10.00 -0.09
CA GLN A 711 -19.61 10.01 1.26
C GLN A 711 -20.79 9.03 1.37
N PHE A 712 -20.91 8.28 2.46
CA PHE A 712 -22.04 7.39 2.72
C PHE A 712 -22.10 6.99 4.20
N TYR A 713 -23.24 6.49 4.65
CA TYR A 713 -23.37 5.86 5.96
C TYR A 713 -23.37 4.34 5.81
N TYR A 714 -22.72 3.62 6.71
CA TYR A 714 -22.74 2.16 6.78
C TYR A 714 -23.13 1.73 8.20
N ARG A 715 -23.84 0.60 8.34
CA ARG A 715 -24.37 0.16 9.63
C ARG A 715 -23.48 -0.93 10.24
N VAL A 716 -23.14 -0.82 11.52
CA VAL A 716 -22.42 -1.86 12.29
C VAL A 716 -23.10 -2.01 13.64
N ALA A 717 -23.59 -3.21 13.97
CA ALA A 717 -24.26 -3.53 15.23
C ALA A 717 -25.30 -2.47 15.64
N ASP A 718 -26.27 -2.21 14.76
CA ASP A 718 -27.35 -1.22 14.91
C ASP A 718 -26.99 0.27 14.90
N HIS A 719 -25.73 0.61 14.64
CA HIS A 719 -25.27 1.99 14.59
C HIS A 719 -24.86 2.43 13.18
N ASP A 720 -25.25 3.64 12.78
CA ASP A 720 -24.87 4.24 11.49
C ASP A 720 -23.53 4.99 11.61
N TYR A 721 -22.53 4.56 10.83
CA TYR A 721 -21.20 5.14 10.74
C TYR A 721 -21.05 5.98 9.47
N PHE A 722 -20.46 7.17 9.58
CA PHE A 722 -20.25 8.06 8.43
C PHE A 722 -18.86 7.86 7.81
N TYR A 723 -18.83 7.57 6.51
CA TYR A 723 -17.63 7.51 5.70
C TYR A 723 -17.59 8.73 4.75
N SER A 724 -16.42 9.36 4.60
CA SER A 724 -16.21 10.45 3.64
C SER A 724 -14.81 10.38 3.05
N ALA A 725 -14.68 9.87 1.83
CA ALA A 725 -13.47 10.04 1.04
C ALA A 725 -13.40 11.50 0.56
N VAL A 726 -12.37 12.24 0.97
CA VAL A 726 -12.08 13.56 0.39
C VAL A 726 -11.12 13.38 -0.78
N ASP A 727 -11.48 13.91 -1.94
CA ASP A 727 -10.59 13.95 -3.11
C ASP A 727 -9.34 14.78 -2.77
N PRO A 728 -8.11 14.26 -2.96
CA PRO A 728 -6.87 15.00 -2.77
C PRO A 728 -6.84 16.35 -3.49
N THR A 729 -7.53 16.45 -4.64
CA THR A 729 -7.68 17.70 -5.40
C THR A 729 -8.54 18.72 -4.66
N GLU A 730 -9.64 18.27 -4.06
CA GLU A 730 -10.56 19.12 -3.30
C GLU A 730 -9.95 19.53 -1.96
N GLU A 731 -9.15 18.66 -1.32
CA GLU A 731 -8.43 19.00 -0.09
C GLU A 731 -7.26 19.94 -0.37
N THR A 732 -6.52 19.73 -1.46
CA THR A 732 -5.53 20.69 -1.96
C THR A 732 -6.16 22.06 -2.21
N ARG A 733 -7.36 22.09 -2.82
CA ARG A 733 -8.11 23.32 -3.06
C ARG A 733 -8.57 24.00 -1.76
N ARG A 734 -9.09 23.24 -0.80
CA ARG A 734 -9.47 23.76 0.54
C ARG A 734 -8.28 24.38 1.28
N LEU A 735 -7.13 23.70 1.27
CA LEU A 735 -5.91 24.18 1.93
C LEU A 735 -5.34 25.41 1.21
N GLY A 736 -5.37 25.45 -0.13
CA GLY A 736 -5.02 26.64 -0.89
C GLY A 736 -5.89 27.86 -0.58
N VAL A 737 -7.22 27.66 -0.47
CA VAL A 737 -8.16 28.73 -0.09
C VAL A 737 -7.99 29.17 1.37
N ALA A 738 -7.51 28.28 2.24
CA ALA A 738 -7.19 28.58 3.64
C ALA A 738 -5.86 29.36 3.82
N GLY A 739 -5.20 29.74 2.73
CA GLY A 739 -4.01 30.60 2.75
C GLY A 739 -2.69 29.83 2.80
N PHE A 740 -2.71 28.51 2.72
CA PHE A 740 -1.49 27.70 2.60
C PHE A 740 -0.95 27.80 1.17
N GLY A 741 0.28 28.30 1.01
CA GLY A 741 0.99 28.33 -0.27
C GLY A 741 1.64 26.98 -0.59
N SER A 742 1.55 26.53 -1.84
CA SER A 742 2.21 25.32 -2.38
C SER A 742 1.84 24.01 -1.67
N VAL A 743 0.55 23.68 -1.63
CA VAL A 743 0.05 22.44 -1.02
C VAL A 743 -0.03 21.31 -2.05
N HIS A 744 0.52 20.14 -1.71
CA HIS A 744 0.40 18.92 -2.50
C HIS A 744 -0.17 17.78 -1.65
N VAL A 745 -1.49 17.60 -1.70
CA VAL A 745 -2.15 16.47 -1.02
C VAL A 745 -2.14 15.26 -1.96
N ARG A 746 -1.55 14.15 -1.52
CA ARG A 746 -1.43 12.92 -2.34
C ARG A 746 -2.41 11.80 -1.94
N ALA A 747 -2.98 11.85 -0.73
CA ALA A 747 -4.05 10.97 -0.25
C ALA A 747 -4.73 11.59 0.99
N CYS A 748 -6.01 11.28 1.21
CA CYS A 748 -6.77 11.64 2.42
C CYS A 748 -7.54 10.41 2.93
N ASN A 749 -7.36 10.06 4.21
CA ASN A 749 -8.24 9.13 4.94
C ASN A 749 -9.04 9.92 5.99
N VAL A 750 -10.31 9.58 6.21
CA VAL A 750 -11.13 10.16 7.29
C VAL A 750 -11.52 9.08 8.30
N ALA A 751 -11.41 9.47 9.57
CA ALA A 751 -11.67 8.67 10.76
C ALA A 751 -13.16 8.24 10.93
N SER A 752 -13.35 7.06 11.50
CA SER A 752 -14.64 6.55 11.98
C SER A 752 -15.10 7.35 13.21
N PHE A 753 -16.26 8.00 13.10
CA PHE A 753 -16.81 8.89 14.13
C PHE A 753 -18.00 8.22 14.84
N ARG A 754 -17.69 7.23 15.67
CA ARG A 754 -18.66 6.42 16.43
C ARG A 754 -19.48 7.20 17.47
N ASP A 755 -18.90 8.21 18.10
CA ASP A 755 -19.48 8.73 19.37
C ASP A 755 -20.27 10.04 19.27
N ILE A 756 -20.39 10.63 18.07
CA ILE A 756 -20.71 12.06 17.97
C ILE A 756 -22.17 12.34 17.62
N LEU A 757 -22.85 11.46 16.87
CA LEU A 757 -24.01 11.87 16.05
C LEU A 757 -25.39 11.28 16.44
N ALA A 758 -25.55 10.62 17.59
CA ALA A 758 -26.75 9.80 17.87
C ALA A 758 -27.87 10.38 18.79
N SER A 759 -28.07 11.70 19.01
CA SER A 759 -29.17 12.18 19.91
C SER A 759 -29.97 13.43 19.46
N PRO A 760 -31.21 13.67 19.94
CA PRO A 760 -32.04 14.84 19.59
C PRO A 760 -31.42 16.22 19.91
N LYS A 761 -30.46 16.29 20.86
CA LYS A 761 -29.65 17.50 21.08
C LYS A 761 -28.76 17.82 19.87
N LEU A 762 -28.49 16.84 18.99
CA LEU A 762 -27.70 17.00 17.78
C LEU A 762 -28.46 17.58 16.59
N ALA A 763 -29.79 17.53 16.52
CA ALA A 763 -30.54 18.25 15.48
C ALA A 763 -30.38 19.78 15.62
N LYS A 764 -30.19 20.28 16.86
CA LYS A 764 -29.81 21.66 17.13
C LYS A 764 -28.34 21.93 16.77
N LEU A 765 -27.46 20.95 16.97
CA LEU A 765 -26.04 21.10 16.60
C LEU A 765 -25.86 21.07 15.07
N GLU A 766 -26.62 20.24 14.37
CA GLU A 766 -26.70 20.13 12.91
C GLU A 766 -27.17 21.44 12.27
N LYS A 767 -28.23 22.08 12.82
CA LYS A 767 -28.65 23.42 12.36
C LYS A 767 -27.56 24.49 12.50
N VAL A 768 -26.74 24.42 13.55
CA VAL A 768 -25.62 25.34 13.77
C VAL A 768 -24.46 25.04 12.82
N ALA A 769 -24.14 23.76 12.60
CA ALA A 769 -23.15 23.33 11.62
C ALA A 769 -23.52 23.79 10.20
N LEU A 770 -24.77 23.56 9.77
CA LEU A 770 -25.26 23.98 8.46
C LEU A 770 -25.24 25.52 8.30
N ALA A 771 -25.63 26.27 9.33
CA ALA A 771 -25.55 27.73 9.29
C ALA A 771 -24.10 28.26 9.18
N LEU A 772 -23.12 27.55 9.75
CA LEU A 772 -21.70 27.90 9.63
C LEU A 772 -21.13 27.55 8.24
N VAL A 773 -21.59 26.44 7.65
CA VAL A 773 -21.27 26.06 6.26
C VAL A 773 -21.80 27.11 5.28
N ASP A 774 -23.09 27.46 5.40
CA ASP A 774 -23.77 28.40 4.48
C ASP A 774 -23.19 29.81 4.59
N ALA A 775 -22.72 30.21 5.77
CA ALA A 775 -22.00 31.46 5.99
C ALA A 775 -20.50 31.40 5.59
N ASN A 776 -20.04 30.29 5.03
CA ASN A 776 -18.65 30.07 4.59
C ASN A 776 -17.60 30.17 5.72
N ARG A 777 -17.97 29.81 6.96
CA ARG A 777 -17.13 29.89 8.17
C ARG A 777 -16.57 28.52 8.58
N HIS A 778 -15.82 27.90 7.68
CA HIS A 778 -15.42 26.49 7.78
C HIS A 778 -14.51 26.16 8.98
N GLN A 779 -13.66 27.08 9.43
CA GLN A 779 -12.88 26.88 10.66
C GLN A 779 -13.74 26.86 11.93
N ASP A 780 -14.84 27.61 11.94
CA ASP A 780 -15.74 27.62 13.09
C ASP A 780 -16.62 26.37 13.11
N LEU A 781 -16.98 25.85 11.93
CA LEU A 781 -17.62 24.54 11.77
C LEU A 781 -16.73 23.41 12.26
N GLU A 782 -15.46 23.38 11.83
CA GLU A 782 -14.50 22.35 12.22
C GLU A 782 -14.29 22.33 13.74
N ARG A 783 -14.12 23.50 14.38
CA ARG A 783 -14.04 23.61 15.83
C ARG A 783 -15.34 23.22 16.52
N PHE A 784 -16.48 23.60 15.95
CA PHE A 784 -17.79 23.24 16.48
C PHE A 784 -18.01 21.73 16.49
N LEU A 785 -17.66 21.05 15.39
CA LEU A 785 -17.72 19.60 15.28
C LEU A 785 -16.73 18.94 16.22
N LEU A 786 -15.45 19.37 16.27
CA LEU A 786 -14.43 18.87 17.21
C LEU A 786 -14.86 18.97 18.69
N ARG A 787 -15.59 20.03 19.06
CA ARG A 787 -16.16 20.19 20.42
C ARG A 787 -17.41 19.36 20.66
N ALA A 788 -18.25 19.19 19.64
CA ALA A 788 -19.38 18.28 19.71
C ALA A 788 -18.89 16.84 19.86
N VAL A 789 -17.77 16.50 19.20
CA VAL A 789 -17.08 15.21 19.33
C VAL A 789 -16.67 14.97 20.76
N ALA A 790 -15.90 15.90 21.31
CA ALA A 790 -15.36 15.79 22.65
C ALA A 790 -16.50 15.76 23.69
N LYS A 791 -17.47 16.67 23.59
CA LYS A 791 -18.64 16.65 24.48
C LYS A 791 -19.46 15.35 24.42
N ALA A 792 -19.56 14.69 23.27
CA ALA A 792 -20.34 13.46 23.10
C ALA A 792 -19.59 12.20 23.59
N THR A 793 -18.24 12.20 23.53
CA THR A 793 -17.38 11.16 24.11
C THR A 793 -17.21 11.28 25.64
N ARG A 794 -17.98 12.18 26.29
CA ARG A 794 -17.87 12.54 27.72
C ARG A 794 -16.44 12.91 28.16
N ARG A 795 -15.63 13.51 27.28
CA ARG A 795 -14.41 14.24 27.64
C ARG A 795 -14.37 15.58 26.89
N PRO A 796 -14.24 16.74 27.55
CA PRO A 796 -14.53 18.09 27.04
C PRO A 796 -14.08 18.45 25.62
#